data_AF-A0A1S9RKI2-F1
#
_entry.id   AF-A0A1S9RKI2-F1
#
_cell.length_a   1.000
_cell.length_b   1.000
_cell.length_c   1.000
_cell.angle_alpha   90.00
_cell.angle_beta   90.00
_cell.angle_gamma   90.00
#
_symmetry.space_group_name_H-M   'P 1'
#
loop_
_entity.id
_entity.type
_entity.pdbx_description
1 polymer ?
#
loop_
_entity_poly.entity_id
_entity_poly.type
_entity_poly.pdbx_seq_one_letter_code
_entity_poly.pdbx_strand_id
1 'polypeptide(L)'
;MLTQPTTRQAQNAFHTFRSSLSRRPQHANDNRVKMSHRKFEAPRHGSLAYLPRKRAARHRGKVKSFPKDDPKKPVHLTASMGYKAGMTTVVRDLDRPGAKMHKKEIVEAVTVIETPPLVAVGVVGYIETPRGLRSLTTVWAEHLSDEVKRRFYKNWYKSKKKAFTKYAKSHAESSGASITRELERIKKYCTVVRVLAHTQIRKTPIKQKKAHLMEIQVNGGSIADKVDFSRNLFEKTIDIDSIFEQDEMIDVIAVTKGHGFQGVTSRWGTTKLPRKTHKGLRKVACIGAWHPSHVQWTVARAGQMGYHHRTSCNHKVFRIGKGTDEGNASTEFDISKKQITPLGGFVHYGEVKNDFVMLKGSVPGVKKRVMTLRKTLYPQTSRRATEKVSLKWIDTSSKFGHGAFQTAEEKKAFLGLARLKLGCAAMRPPSRIHCVIPHYSSNTPAPTITTLVAHSPHSTFSASTSILQHHIQTRQLHHLAPSTRTSYHTRKTLNPSTPTFPISPAAQSSQSPATALTQTKPFSTTSIIMSSDDAYMSFLDKANADLNAGRPQQQGASETARTETVDANTDVPAALQSVDAYYVSDADEPFEPVALRWEGASKGDWPSADQFSRLISPSADLSQAISTLSPSSFDPKNQYASVLRAVRSAAVEKASDADQSGVEVKVYRVELTSTKLEYWVLALDVPGSRVVGLRAKSFES
;
A
#
# COMPACT_ATOMS: atom_id res chain seq x y z
N MET A 1 -92.31 -21.61 -27.52
CA MET A 1 -92.89 -22.97 -27.36
C MET A 1 -91.77 -23.95 -26.97
N LEU A 2 -92.11 -25.19 -26.64
CA LEU A 2 -91.13 -26.26 -26.28
C LEU A 2 -90.22 -26.57 -27.50
N THR A 3 -89.01 -27.13 -27.39
CA THR A 3 -88.65 -28.49 -26.91
C THR A 3 -87.13 -28.70 -26.79
N GLN A 4 -86.67 -29.58 -25.89
CA GLN A 4 -85.44 -30.40 -26.11
C GLN A 4 -85.83 -31.72 -26.80
N PRO A 5 -84.94 -32.38 -27.57
CA PRO A 5 -83.96 -33.36 -27.05
C PRO A 5 -82.53 -33.10 -27.59
N THR A 6 -81.40 -33.30 -26.89
CA THR A 6 -80.78 -34.46 -26.18
C THR A 6 -80.14 -35.57 -27.05
N THR A 7 -78.81 -35.46 -27.19
CA THR A 7 -77.79 -36.53 -27.04
C THR A 7 -77.53 -37.60 -28.13
N ARG A 8 -76.31 -38.18 -28.03
CA ARG A 8 -75.86 -39.52 -28.49
C ARG A 8 -75.65 -39.78 -30.00
N GLN A 9 -74.63 -39.09 -30.56
CA GLN A 9 -73.69 -39.71 -31.51
C GLN A 9 -72.34 -38.98 -31.46
N ALA A 10 -71.64 -39.08 -30.32
CA ALA A 10 -70.47 -38.25 -30.00
C ALA A 10 -69.38 -38.98 -29.18
N GLN A 11 -68.87 -40.09 -29.71
CA GLN A 11 -67.61 -40.71 -29.28
C GLN A 11 -67.00 -41.51 -30.44
N ASN A 12 -65.66 -41.53 -30.53
CA ASN A 12 -64.85 -42.41 -31.39
C ASN A 12 -64.92 -42.23 -32.93
N ALA A 13 -64.94 -41.01 -33.46
CA ALA A 13 -64.74 -40.78 -34.91
C ALA A 13 -63.95 -39.51 -35.33
N PHE A 14 -63.61 -38.58 -34.42
CA PHE A 14 -63.21 -37.21 -34.79
C PHE A 14 -61.76 -36.81 -34.47
N HIS A 15 -60.85 -37.75 -34.18
CA HIS A 15 -59.50 -37.43 -33.69
C HIS A 15 -58.37 -37.41 -34.76
N THR A 16 -58.68 -37.65 -36.04
CA THR A 16 -57.65 -37.98 -37.04
C THR A 16 -57.72 -37.24 -38.39
N PHE A 17 -58.53 -36.17 -38.54
CA PHE A 17 -58.62 -35.44 -39.82
C PHE A 17 -58.78 -33.91 -39.72
N ARG A 18 -57.95 -33.22 -38.90
CA ARG A 18 -57.87 -31.74 -38.92
C ARG A 18 -56.50 -31.12 -38.56
N SER A 19 -55.40 -31.80 -38.88
CA SER A 19 -54.02 -31.37 -38.56
C SER A 19 -53.34 -30.52 -39.66
N SER A 20 -53.95 -30.34 -40.83
CA SER A 20 -53.28 -29.82 -42.04
C SER A 20 -53.45 -28.31 -42.32
N LEU A 21 -54.43 -27.62 -41.72
CA LEU A 21 -54.76 -26.21 -42.07
C LEU A 21 -54.96 -25.27 -40.87
N SER A 22 -54.02 -25.24 -39.92
CA SER A 22 -53.90 -24.09 -39.01
C SER A 22 -52.49 -23.83 -38.45
N ARG A 23 -51.41 -24.17 -39.18
CA ARG A 23 -50.03 -23.76 -38.82
C ARG A 23 -49.76 -22.28 -39.11
N ARG A 24 -50.54 -21.37 -38.51
CA ARG A 24 -49.96 -20.09 -38.08
C ARG A 24 -49.05 -20.41 -36.90
N PRO A 25 -47.75 -20.12 -36.94
CA PRO A 25 -46.93 -20.23 -35.73
C PRO A 25 -47.45 -19.21 -34.73
N GLN A 26 -48.15 -19.70 -33.70
CA GLN A 26 -48.17 -18.98 -32.43
C GLN A 26 -46.73 -19.00 -31.93
N HIS A 27 -45.97 -17.96 -32.28
CA HIS A 27 -44.77 -17.59 -31.55
C HIS A 27 -45.22 -17.21 -30.14
N ALA A 28 -45.39 -18.22 -29.28
CA ALA A 28 -45.37 -18.07 -27.85
C ALA A 28 -44.06 -17.37 -27.53
N ASN A 29 -44.16 -16.06 -27.29
CA ASN A 29 -43.03 -15.16 -27.35
C ASN A 29 -42.28 -15.24 -26.02
N ASP A 30 -41.62 -16.38 -25.76
CA ASP A 30 -40.74 -16.63 -24.61
C ASP A 30 -39.42 -15.86 -24.76
N ASN A 31 -39.56 -14.58 -25.11
CA ASN A 31 -38.64 -13.49 -24.83
C ASN A 31 -38.59 -13.25 -23.31
N ARG A 32 -38.28 -14.29 -22.54
CA ARG A 32 -37.52 -14.17 -21.30
C ARG A 32 -36.20 -13.49 -21.66
N VAL A 33 -36.22 -12.16 -21.64
CA VAL A 33 -35.07 -11.31 -21.94
C VAL A 33 -33.89 -11.81 -21.11
N LYS A 34 -32.92 -12.46 -21.75
CA LYS A 34 -31.72 -12.98 -21.10
C LYS A 34 -30.89 -11.80 -20.61
N MET A 35 -31.21 -11.35 -19.39
CA MET A 35 -30.58 -10.23 -18.71
C MET A 35 -29.07 -10.42 -18.71
N SER A 36 -28.36 -9.51 -19.38
CA SER A 36 -26.91 -9.58 -19.51
C SER A 36 -26.26 -9.34 -18.14
N HIS A 37 -25.83 -10.43 -17.52
CA HIS A 37 -25.07 -10.39 -16.28
C HIS A 37 -23.57 -10.25 -16.58
N ARG A 38 -22.77 -9.99 -15.55
CA ARG A 38 -21.33 -9.85 -15.69
C ARG A 38 -20.69 -11.22 -15.98
N LYS A 39 -20.28 -11.46 -17.23
CA LYS A 39 -19.71 -12.74 -17.73
C LYS A 39 -18.71 -13.44 -16.80
N PHE A 40 -17.85 -12.68 -16.14
CA PHE A 40 -16.94 -13.18 -15.10
C PHE A 40 -17.00 -12.29 -13.87
N GLU A 41 -17.43 -12.84 -12.74
CA GLU A 41 -17.46 -12.15 -11.46
C GLU A 41 -16.04 -11.86 -10.95
N ALA A 42 -15.87 -10.74 -10.24
CA ALA A 42 -14.65 -10.45 -9.48
C ALA A 42 -14.94 -9.36 -8.44
N PRO A 43 -14.22 -9.33 -7.31
CA PRO A 43 -14.50 -8.41 -6.20
C PRO A 43 -14.43 -6.93 -6.60
N ARG A 44 -15.18 -6.12 -5.87
CA ARG A 44 -15.34 -4.67 -6.10
C ARG A 44 -14.04 -3.92 -5.85
N HIS A 45 -13.58 -3.10 -6.80
CA HIS A 45 -12.39 -2.24 -6.63
C HIS A 45 -12.55 -1.20 -5.50
N GLY A 46 -12.05 -1.55 -4.31
CA GLY A 46 -11.91 -0.69 -3.14
C GLY A 46 -13.20 -0.50 -2.31
N SER A 47 -13.08 -0.65 -0.99
CA SER A 47 -14.21 -0.59 -0.04
C SER A 47 -14.95 0.77 -0.04
N LEU A 48 -16.29 0.69 -0.01
CA LEU A 48 -17.20 1.84 0.08
C LEU A 48 -17.14 2.54 1.44
N ALA A 49 -16.79 1.84 2.52
CA ALA A 49 -16.76 2.38 3.90
C ALA A 49 -15.77 3.54 4.10
N TYR A 50 -14.91 3.83 3.11
CA TYR A 50 -13.95 4.93 3.12
C TYR A 50 -14.34 6.11 2.20
N LEU A 51 -15.57 6.13 1.68
CA LEU A 51 -16.15 7.26 0.95
C LEU A 51 -16.73 8.33 1.90
N PRO A 52 -16.87 9.59 1.45
CA PRO A 52 -16.25 10.15 0.25
C PRO A 52 -14.73 10.31 0.44
N ARG A 53 -13.94 9.89 -0.56
CA ARG A 53 -12.46 9.93 -0.52
C ARG A 53 -11.91 11.34 -0.75
N LYS A 54 -12.22 12.26 0.17
CA LYS A 54 -11.79 13.66 0.21
C LYS A 54 -10.65 13.90 1.21
N ARG A 55 -10.09 15.11 1.22
CA ARG A 55 -9.08 15.55 2.19
C ARG A 55 -9.69 15.62 3.60
N ALA A 56 -8.93 15.22 4.63
CA ALA A 56 -9.31 15.40 6.02
C ALA A 56 -9.33 16.90 6.39
N ALA A 57 -10.39 17.34 7.07
CA ALA A 57 -10.54 18.74 7.51
C ALA A 57 -9.70 19.09 8.77
N ARG A 58 -9.04 18.11 9.38
CA ARG A 58 -8.15 18.29 10.55
C ARG A 58 -6.83 17.57 10.28
N HIS A 59 -5.72 18.17 10.71
CA HIS A 59 -4.36 17.63 10.48
C HIS A 59 -3.98 16.50 11.45
N ARG A 60 -4.43 16.59 12.71
CA ARG A 60 -4.30 15.52 13.72
C ARG A 60 -5.41 14.49 13.53
N GLY A 61 -5.16 13.25 13.92
CA GLY A 61 -6.23 12.31 14.27
C GLY A 61 -7.26 12.95 15.21
N LYS A 62 -8.55 12.84 14.87
CA LYS A 62 -9.63 13.00 15.86
C LYS A 62 -9.97 11.61 16.38
N VAL A 63 -9.88 11.40 17.69
CA VAL A 63 -10.55 10.28 18.35
C VAL A 63 -12.05 10.47 18.13
N LYS A 64 -12.72 9.49 17.52
CA LYS A 64 -14.18 9.49 17.34
C LYS A 64 -14.89 8.78 18.51
N SER A 65 -14.25 7.74 19.03
CA SER A 65 -14.69 6.90 20.13
C SER A 65 -13.46 6.57 20.98
N PHE A 66 -13.58 6.66 22.29
CA PHE A 66 -12.58 6.16 23.24
C PHE A 66 -12.89 4.69 23.57
N PRO A 67 -12.00 3.95 24.25
CA PRO A 67 -12.34 2.62 24.78
C PRO A 67 -13.58 2.69 25.67
N LYS A 68 -14.32 1.58 25.81
CA LYS A 68 -15.42 1.50 26.77
C LYS A 68 -14.90 1.78 28.18
N ASP A 69 -15.69 2.48 28.97
CA ASP A 69 -15.39 2.77 30.37
C ASP A 69 -15.75 1.56 31.25
N ASP A 70 -15.04 1.40 32.36
CA ASP A 70 -15.12 0.26 33.26
C ASP A 70 -14.83 0.75 34.70
N PRO A 71 -15.86 1.08 35.49
CA PRO A 71 -15.68 1.67 36.82
C PRO A 71 -14.88 0.82 37.81
N LYS A 72 -14.73 -0.49 37.55
CA LYS A 72 -13.96 -1.40 38.43
C LYS A 72 -12.45 -1.23 38.30
N LYS A 73 -11.96 -0.56 37.24
CA LYS A 73 -10.53 -0.32 37.00
C LYS A 73 -10.07 0.98 37.64
N PRO A 74 -8.78 1.09 38.02
CA PRO A 74 -8.20 2.35 38.47
C PRO A 74 -8.32 3.42 37.39
N VAL A 75 -8.39 4.68 37.84
CA VAL A 75 -8.54 5.87 36.98
C VAL A 75 -7.31 6.01 36.08
N HIS A 76 -7.49 6.05 34.77
CA HIS A 76 -6.41 6.07 33.79
C HIS A 76 -6.71 6.88 32.52
N LEU A 77 -5.66 7.25 31.81
CA LEU A 77 -5.73 7.96 30.53
C LEU A 77 -5.82 6.98 29.35
N THR A 78 -6.64 7.32 28.36
CA THR A 78 -6.97 6.41 27.24
C THR A 78 -6.21 6.68 25.93
N ALA A 79 -5.45 7.78 25.84
CA ALA A 79 -4.81 8.23 24.61
C ALA A 79 -3.64 9.21 24.85
N SER A 80 -2.71 9.28 23.89
CA SER A 80 -1.58 10.23 23.89
C SER A 80 -1.31 10.80 22.48
N MET A 81 -0.31 11.67 22.34
CA MET A 81 0.16 12.21 21.05
C MET A 81 1.66 12.00 20.88
N GLY A 82 2.04 11.62 19.66
CA GLY A 82 3.44 11.52 19.23
C GLY A 82 3.65 12.03 17.81
N TYR A 83 4.90 12.02 17.36
CA TYR A 83 5.32 12.45 16.04
C TYR A 83 6.07 11.32 15.33
N LYS A 84 5.68 11.00 14.09
CA LYS A 84 6.35 9.93 13.33
C LYS A 84 7.79 10.33 13.03
N ALA A 85 8.76 9.69 13.67
CA ALA A 85 10.18 9.94 13.44
C ALA A 85 10.63 9.23 12.16
N GLY A 86 10.60 7.90 12.19
CA GLY A 86 11.04 7.07 11.07
C GLY A 86 10.58 5.63 11.20
N MET A 87 11.27 4.75 10.49
CA MET A 87 11.12 3.31 10.57
C MET A 87 12.51 2.68 10.57
N THR A 88 12.64 1.53 11.23
CA THR A 88 13.83 0.68 11.20
C THR A 88 13.40 -0.78 11.26
N THR A 89 14.34 -1.69 11.45
CA THR A 89 14.13 -3.14 11.62
C THR A 89 14.58 -3.60 13.00
N VAL A 90 13.95 -4.66 13.52
CA VAL A 90 14.38 -5.35 14.74
C VAL A 90 14.45 -6.84 14.49
N VAL A 91 15.39 -7.52 15.17
CA VAL A 91 15.35 -8.98 15.36
C VAL A 91 14.73 -9.26 16.72
N ARG A 92 13.87 -10.28 16.76
CA ARG A 92 13.29 -10.82 17.99
C ARG A 92 13.03 -12.30 17.83
N ASP A 93 12.91 -13.01 18.95
CA ASP A 93 12.35 -14.36 18.92
C ASP A 93 10.83 -14.31 18.73
N LEU A 94 10.29 -15.32 18.03
CA LEU A 94 8.85 -15.55 17.94
C LEU A 94 8.42 -16.63 18.92
N ASP A 95 8.08 -16.25 20.14
CA ASP A 95 7.34 -17.15 21.03
C ASP A 95 5.84 -17.18 20.67
N ARG A 96 5.49 -18.01 19.69
CA ARG A 96 4.09 -18.36 19.41
C ARG A 96 3.92 -19.84 19.05
N PRO A 97 3.55 -20.70 20.02
CA PRO A 97 3.26 -22.12 19.76
C PRO A 97 2.27 -22.32 18.60
N GLY A 98 2.58 -23.26 17.72
CA GLY A 98 1.83 -23.54 16.48
C GLY A 98 2.21 -22.68 15.26
N ALA A 99 3.17 -21.76 15.37
CA ALA A 99 3.70 -21.04 14.20
C ALA A 99 4.94 -21.76 13.61
N LYS A 100 5.09 -21.80 12.28
CA LYS A 100 6.27 -22.35 11.57
C LYS A 100 7.61 -21.73 12.00
N MET A 101 7.58 -20.51 12.55
CA MET A 101 8.72 -19.77 13.07
C MET A 101 8.78 -19.72 14.61
N HIS A 102 8.03 -20.56 15.33
CA HIS A 102 8.11 -20.64 16.79
C HIS A 102 9.54 -20.96 17.25
N LYS A 103 10.02 -20.23 18.27
CA LYS A 103 11.41 -20.30 18.79
C LYS A 103 12.48 -20.04 17.71
N LYS A 104 12.13 -19.31 16.65
CA LYS A 104 13.08 -18.82 15.65
C LYS A 104 13.11 -17.30 15.69
N GLU A 105 14.27 -16.77 15.33
CA GLU A 105 14.46 -15.34 15.12
C GLU A 105 13.68 -14.87 13.89
N ILE A 106 13.05 -13.70 14.00
CA ILE A 106 12.38 -13.03 12.89
C ILE A 106 12.78 -11.56 12.84
N VAL A 107 13.04 -11.08 11.62
CA VAL A 107 13.21 -9.65 11.33
C VAL A 107 11.84 -9.04 11.11
N GLU A 108 11.48 -8.02 11.90
CA GLU A 108 10.22 -7.28 11.71
C GLU A 108 10.48 -5.78 11.57
N ALA A 109 9.84 -5.15 10.57
CA ALA A 109 9.88 -3.71 10.37
C ALA A 109 9.06 -2.99 11.46
N VAL A 110 9.59 -1.89 11.99
CA VAL A 110 8.98 -1.10 13.06
C VAL A 110 8.87 0.38 12.67
N THR A 111 7.92 1.09 13.29
CA THR A 111 7.89 2.57 13.29
C THR A 111 8.31 3.10 14.66
N VAL A 112 9.24 4.05 14.67
CA VAL A 112 9.57 4.86 15.85
C VAL A 112 8.71 6.13 15.84
N ILE A 113 7.98 6.36 16.93
CA ILE A 113 7.17 7.56 17.17
C ILE A 113 7.73 8.28 18.40
N GLU A 114 8.25 9.49 18.22
CA GLU A 114 8.72 10.33 19.32
C GLU A 114 7.52 10.91 20.06
N THR A 115 7.44 10.68 21.38
CA THR A 115 6.36 11.07 22.27
C THR A 115 6.90 12.02 23.35
N PRO A 116 7.13 13.32 23.02
CA PRO A 116 7.50 14.30 24.03
C PRO A 116 6.37 14.42 25.08
N PRO A 117 6.70 14.60 26.38
CA PRO A 117 5.71 14.68 27.44
C PRO A 117 4.53 15.62 27.13
N LEU A 118 3.33 15.18 27.46
CA LEU A 118 2.14 16.02 27.40
C LEU A 118 2.06 16.89 28.64
N VAL A 119 1.34 18.02 28.58
CA VAL A 119 0.96 18.81 29.75
C VAL A 119 -0.56 18.86 29.84
N ALA A 120 -1.13 18.49 30.97
CA ALA A 120 -2.54 18.68 31.24
C ALA A 120 -2.82 20.13 31.67
N VAL A 121 -3.84 20.73 31.07
CA VAL A 121 -4.13 22.17 31.15
C VAL A 121 -5.61 22.48 31.41
N GLY A 122 -6.41 21.48 31.73
CA GLY A 122 -7.83 21.64 32.01
C GLY A 122 -8.61 20.33 31.98
N VAL A 123 -9.91 20.40 32.25
CA VAL A 123 -10.85 19.27 32.17
C VAL A 123 -12.20 19.72 31.59
N VAL A 124 -12.80 18.88 30.75
CA VAL A 124 -14.13 19.05 30.15
C VAL A 124 -15.06 18.01 30.73
N GLY A 125 -16.17 18.46 31.33
CA GLY A 125 -17.29 17.59 31.71
C GLY A 125 -18.32 17.48 30.59
N TYR A 126 -18.81 16.26 30.34
CA TYR A 126 -19.89 15.99 29.39
C TYR A 126 -21.12 15.42 30.10
N ILE A 127 -22.27 16.06 29.87
CA ILE A 127 -23.60 15.52 30.19
C ILE A 127 -24.08 14.65 29.04
N GLU A 128 -24.70 13.51 29.35
CA GLU A 128 -25.49 12.74 28.40
C GLU A 128 -26.89 13.34 28.25
N THR A 129 -27.30 13.57 27.00
CA THR A 129 -28.64 14.09 26.64
C THR A 129 -29.27 13.17 25.62
N PRO A 130 -30.60 13.17 25.39
CA PRO A 130 -31.23 12.37 24.34
C PRO A 130 -30.75 12.71 22.91
N ARG A 131 -29.96 13.79 22.72
CA ARG A 131 -29.28 14.13 21.46
C ARG A 131 -27.79 13.75 21.44
N GLY A 132 -27.33 12.97 22.43
CA GLY A 132 -25.93 12.59 22.65
C GLY A 132 -25.19 13.46 23.68
N LEU A 133 -23.87 13.24 23.80
CA LEU A 133 -23.01 13.94 24.76
C LEU A 133 -22.87 15.45 24.46
N ARG A 134 -23.15 16.30 25.45
CA ARG A 134 -22.98 17.76 25.41
C ARG A 134 -21.98 18.21 26.48
N SER A 135 -21.00 19.04 26.10
CA SER A 135 -20.08 19.65 27.06
C SER A 135 -20.82 20.61 28.00
N LEU A 136 -20.60 20.47 29.31
CA LEU A 136 -21.22 21.29 30.37
C LEU A 136 -20.38 22.52 30.70
N THR A 137 -19.13 22.29 31.10
CA THR A 137 -18.14 23.28 31.53
C THR A 137 -16.76 22.89 31.02
N THR A 138 -15.80 23.81 31.07
CA THR A 138 -14.40 23.55 30.72
C THR A 138 -13.51 24.36 31.65
N VAL A 139 -13.04 23.68 32.68
CA VAL A 139 -12.06 24.20 33.64
C VAL A 139 -10.69 24.20 32.96
N TRP A 140 -9.90 25.24 33.17
CA TRP A 140 -8.50 25.33 32.74
C TRP A 140 -7.57 25.46 33.94
N ALA A 141 -6.31 25.10 33.76
CA ALA A 141 -5.25 25.43 34.70
C ALA A 141 -4.90 26.93 34.63
N GLU A 142 -4.17 27.44 35.62
CA GLU A 142 -3.87 28.87 35.75
C GLU A 142 -2.75 29.30 34.78
N HIS A 143 -1.61 28.62 34.82
CA HIS A 143 -0.38 29.01 34.15
C HIS A 143 -0.20 28.32 32.79
N LEU A 144 -1.07 28.68 31.83
CA LEU A 144 -1.00 28.10 30.49
C LEU A 144 0.26 28.50 29.71
N SER A 145 0.97 27.51 29.16
CA SER A 145 2.22 27.71 28.40
C SER A 145 2.07 28.53 27.11
N ASP A 146 3.16 29.16 26.68
CA ASP A 146 3.21 29.94 25.43
C ASP A 146 2.92 29.08 24.19
N GLU A 147 3.21 27.77 24.26
CA GLU A 147 2.96 26.84 23.15
C GLU A 147 1.47 26.52 22.95
N VAL A 148 0.70 26.40 24.04
CA VAL A 148 -0.74 26.19 23.98
C VAL A 148 -1.49 27.49 23.74
N LYS A 149 -1.02 28.62 24.29
CA LYS A 149 -1.53 29.97 23.93
C LYS A 149 -1.44 30.22 22.42
N ARG A 150 -0.39 29.75 21.74
CA ARG A 150 -0.28 29.75 20.25
C ARG A 150 -1.34 28.93 19.52
N ARG A 151 -2.07 28.02 20.18
CA ARG A 151 -3.16 27.25 19.55
C ARG A 151 -4.28 28.18 19.06
N PHE A 152 -4.64 29.17 19.89
CA PHE A 152 -5.76 30.10 19.70
C PHE A 152 -5.52 31.19 18.65
N TYR A 153 -4.26 31.57 18.39
CA TYR A 153 -3.92 32.59 17.38
C TYR A 153 -3.56 31.98 16.02
N LYS A 154 -3.95 32.66 14.93
CA LYS A 154 -3.35 32.42 13.60
C LYS A 154 -1.92 33.00 13.56
N ASN A 155 -1.79 34.30 13.81
CA ASN A 155 -0.53 35.04 13.74
C ASN A 155 -0.08 35.44 15.16
N TRP A 156 0.82 34.65 15.77
CA TRP A 156 1.27 34.90 17.15
C TRP A 156 2.04 36.23 17.31
N TYR A 157 3.00 36.49 16.42
CA TYR A 157 3.89 37.65 16.48
C TYR A 157 3.13 38.99 16.44
N LYS A 158 2.17 39.14 15.52
CA LYS A 158 1.34 40.37 15.40
C LYS A 158 0.22 40.48 16.46
N SER A 159 0.15 39.58 17.45
CA SER A 159 -0.93 39.57 18.45
C SER A 159 -0.51 40.22 19.78
N LYS A 160 -1.45 40.87 20.48
CA LYS A 160 -1.26 41.34 21.86
C LYS A 160 -1.23 40.21 22.91
N LYS A 161 -1.23 38.92 22.50
CA LYS A 161 -1.11 37.70 23.31
C LYS A 161 -2.09 37.54 24.50
N LYS A 162 -3.17 38.33 24.59
CA LYS A 162 -4.15 38.38 25.70
C LYS A 162 -5.04 37.11 25.89
N ALA A 163 -4.60 35.93 25.46
CA ALA A 163 -5.32 34.68 25.71
C ALA A 163 -5.14 34.25 27.19
N PHE A 164 -6.25 33.93 27.86
CA PHE A 164 -6.33 33.54 29.27
C PHE A 164 -5.85 34.58 30.30
N THR A 165 -5.49 35.82 29.91
CA THR A 165 -5.02 36.82 30.87
C THR A 165 -6.10 37.26 31.87
N LYS A 166 -7.37 37.32 31.44
CA LYS A 166 -8.50 37.53 32.38
C LYS A 166 -8.78 36.30 33.25
N TYR A 167 -8.53 35.09 32.74
CA TYR A 167 -8.78 33.84 33.46
C TYR A 167 -7.79 33.65 34.61
N ALA A 168 -6.49 33.78 34.33
CA ALA A 168 -5.45 33.73 35.37
C ALA A 168 -5.63 34.83 36.42
N LYS A 169 -5.94 36.07 35.98
CA LYS A 169 -6.24 37.17 36.92
C LYS A 169 -7.42 36.83 37.85
N SER A 170 -8.55 36.35 37.30
CA SER A 170 -9.71 35.92 38.11
C SER A 170 -9.43 34.68 38.96
N HIS A 171 -8.48 33.81 38.59
CA HIS A 171 -8.11 32.66 39.41
C HIS A 171 -7.38 33.11 40.69
N ALA A 172 -6.40 34.02 40.53
CA ALA A 172 -5.66 34.62 41.65
C ALA A 172 -6.56 35.49 42.55
N GLU A 173 -7.42 36.33 41.97
CA GLU A 173 -8.35 37.19 42.74
C GLU A 173 -9.46 36.43 43.48
N SER A 174 -9.74 35.17 43.10
CA SER A 174 -10.81 34.35 43.70
C SER A 174 -10.30 33.06 44.36
N SER A 175 -8.99 32.93 44.60
CA SER A 175 -8.34 31.76 45.21
C SER A 175 -8.81 30.41 44.62
N GLY A 176 -9.09 30.37 43.32
CA GLY A 176 -9.62 29.18 42.63
C GLY A 176 -11.03 28.73 43.01
N ALA A 177 -11.78 29.45 43.85
CA ALA A 177 -13.13 29.05 44.30
C ALA A 177 -14.12 28.84 43.14
N SER A 178 -14.01 29.65 42.07
CA SER A 178 -14.77 29.50 40.82
C SER A 178 -14.46 28.17 40.11
N ILE A 179 -13.20 27.72 40.12
CA ILE A 179 -12.81 26.41 39.58
C ILE A 179 -13.34 25.28 40.44
N THR A 180 -13.24 25.36 41.78
CA THR A 180 -13.78 24.31 42.67
C THR A 180 -15.27 24.10 42.42
N ARG A 181 -16.05 25.18 42.33
CA ARG A 181 -17.48 25.15 41.97
C ARG A 181 -17.75 24.55 40.59
N GLU A 182 -16.90 24.81 39.58
CA GLU A 182 -17.04 24.16 38.27
C GLU A 182 -16.66 22.67 38.28
N LEU A 183 -15.68 22.26 39.09
CA LEU A 183 -15.30 20.85 39.26
C LEU A 183 -16.41 20.07 39.99
N GLU A 184 -16.99 20.61 41.06
CA GLU A 184 -18.19 20.07 41.73
C GLU A 184 -19.36 19.93 40.76
N ARG A 185 -19.59 20.93 39.90
CA ARG A 185 -20.60 20.87 38.84
C ARG A 185 -20.32 19.76 37.83
N ILE A 186 -19.05 19.43 37.54
CA ILE A 186 -18.70 18.25 36.74
C ILE A 186 -19.04 16.97 37.52
N LYS A 187 -18.62 16.85 38.79
CA LYS A 187 -18.91 15.68 39.65
C LYS A 187 -20.41 15.38 39.76
N LYS A 188 -21.26 16.42 39.89
CA LYS A 188 -22.72 16.28 40.08
C LYS A 188 -23.50 15.89 38.82
N TYR A 189 -23.07 16.34 37.63
CA TYR A 189 -23.91 16.25 36.42
C TYR A 189 -23.30 15.48 35.24
N CYS A 190 -21.98 15.24 35.20
CA CYS A 190 -21.33 14.69 34.00
C CYS A 190 -21.20 13.16 34.05
N THR A 191 -21.51 12.50 32.93
CA THR A 191 -21.29 11.05 32.77
C THR A 191 -19.91 10.73 32.21
N VAL A 192 -19.28 11.67 31.49
CA VAL A 192 -17.95 11.50 30.88
C VAL A 192 -17.05 12.69 31.19
N VAL A 193 -15.81 12.40 31.62
CA VAL A 193 -14.77 13.37 31.97
C VAL A 193 -13.61 13.28 30.98
N ARG A 194 -13.09 14.41 30.50
CA ARG A 194 -11.92 14.45 29.60
C ARG A 194 -10.89 15.49 30.00
N VAL A 195 -9.65 15.07 30.20
CA VAL A 195 -8.50 15.97 30.38
C VAL A 195 -8.16 16.67 29.06
N LEU A 196 -7.91 17.98 29.13
CA LEU A 196 -7.32 18.75 28.05
C LEU A 196 -5.80 18.69 28.18
N ALA A 197 -5.13 18.02 27.24
CA ALA A 197 -3.67 17.86 27.22
C ALA A 197 -3.04 18.44 25.95
N HIS A 198 -1.84 19.01 26.06
CA HIS A 198 -1.08 19.47 24.90
C HIS A 198 0.32 18.88 24.80
N THR A 199 0.81 18.65 23.57
CA THR A 199 2.21 18.27 23.32
C THR A 199 3.18 19.40 23.69
N GLN A 200 4.36 19.09 24.22
CA GLN A 200 5.50 20.02 24.21
C GLN A 200 6.24 19.89 22.86
N ILE A 201 5.95 20.77 21.89
CA ILE A 201 6.45 20.58 20.51
C ILE A 201 7.87 21.12 20.30
N ARG A 202 8.33 22.12 21.09
CA ARG A 202 9.72 22.62 20.99
C ARG A 202 10.78 21.59 21.36
N LYS A 203 10.44 20.55 22.14
CA LYS A 203 11.37 19.46 22.47
C LYS A 203 11.68 18.55 21.27
N THR A 204 10.91 18.61 20.18
CA THR A 204 11.11 17.83 18.94
C THR A 204 11.90 18.63 17.91
N PRO A 205 12.61 18.01 16.94
CA PRO A 205 13.32 18.69 15.85
C PRO A 205 12.39 19.34 14.78
N ILE A 206 11.13 19.63 15.13
CA ILE A 206 10.12 20.13 14.20
C ILE A 206 10.00 21.66 14.32
N LYS A 207 10.20 22.37 13.20
CA LYS A 207 10.13 23.86 13.11
C LYS A 207 8.81 24.50 13.61
N GLN A 208 7.77 23.72 13.90
CA GLN A 208 6.44 24.20 14.32
C GLN A 208 6.39 24.50 15.83
N LYS A 209 6.47 25.77 16.22
CA LYS A 209 6.40 26.20 17.65
C LYS A 209 4.97 26.26 18.23
N LYS A 210 4.02 25.45 17.74
CA LYS A 210 2.57 25.56 18.05
C LYS A 210 2.01 24.22 18.55
N ALA A 211 1.85 24.04 19.86
CA ALA A 211 1.45 22.78 20.50
C ALA A 211 0.10 22.28 20.02
N HIS A 212 -0.07 20.96 19.93
CA HIS A 212 -1.35 20.31 19.62
C HIS A 212 -2.12 20.04 20.92
N LEU A 213 -3.28 20.68 21.10
CA LEU A 213 -4.20 20.48 22.23
C LEU A 213 -5.28 19.43 21.87
N MET A 214 -5.47 18.42 22.71
CA MET A 214 -6.53 17.41 22.56
C MET A 214 -7.31 17.18 23.87
N GLU A 215 -8.52 16.66 23.74
CA GLU A 215 -9.20 15.93 24.81
C GLU A 215 -8.65 14.49 24.87
N ILE A 216 -8.30 14.01 26.05
CA ILE A 216 -8.09 12.59 26.39
C ILE A 216 -9.23 12.21 27.33
N GLN A 217 -9.93 11.10 27.08
CA GLN A 217 -10.95 10.62 28.03
C GLN A 217 -10.31 9.90 29.20
N VAL A 218 -10.84 10.14 30.40
CA VAL A 218 -10.46 9.43 31.62
C VAL A 218 -11.47 8.30 31.82
N ASN A 219 -10.97 7.06 31.94
CA ASN A 219 -11.77 5.87 32.22
C ASN A 219 -11.33 5.26 33.56
N GLY A 220 -12.16 4.41 34.17
CA GLY A 220 -11.91 3.81 35.49
C GLY A 220 -12.37 4.66 36.66
N GLY A 221 -12.81 4.03 37.76
CA GLY A 221 -13.35 4.68 38.96
C GLY A 221 -14.70 5.40 38.77
N SER A 222 -15.11 6.11 39.82
CA SER A 222 -16.29 6.99 39.84
C SER A 222 -16.06 8.30 39.09
N ILE A 223 -17.11 9.11 38.93
CA ILE A 223 -16.99 10.44 38.33
C ILE A 223 -16.19 11.40 39.24
N ALA A 224 -16.27 11.24 40.56
CA ALA A 224 -15.49 12.04 41.50
C ALA A 224 -13.98 11.79 41.31
N ASP A 225 -13.57 10.52 41.33
CA ASP A 225 -12.17 10.10 41.18
C ASP A 225 -11.59 10.57 39.84
N LYS A 226 -12.37 10.49 38.75
CA LYS A 226 -11.97 11.01 37.42
C LYS A 226 -11.73 12.52 37.44
N VAL A 227 -12.51 13.30 38.20
CA VAL A 227 -12.34 14.75 38.33
C VAL A 227 -11.14 15.09 39.21
N ASP A 228 -10.94 14.40 40.32
CA ASP A 228 -9.81 14.67 41.23
C ASP A 228 -8.48 14.22 40.63
N PHE A 229 -8.44 13.06 39.96
CA PHE A 229 -7.32 12.65 39.10
C PHE A 229 -7.02 13.70 38.01
N SER A 230 -8.06 14.22 37.34
CA SER A 230 -7.88 15.28 36.33
C SER A 230 -7.30 16.57 36.93
N ARG A 231 -7.76 16.98 38.12
CA ARG A 231 -7.25 18.15 38.86
C ARG A 231 -5.78 17.95 39.27
N ASN A 232 -5.46 16.77 39.80
CA ASN A 232 -4.12 16.42 40.27
C ASN A 232 -3.07 16.37 39.15
N LEU A 233 -3.48 16.28 37.88
CA LEU A 233 -2.62 16.36 36.70
C LEU A 233 -2.40 17.79 36.16
N PHE A 234 -3.13 18.80 36.64
CA PHE A 234 -2.99 20.17 36.10
C PHE A 234 -1.53 20.67 36.19
N GLU A 235 -1.06 21.26 35.08
CA GLU A 235 0.27 21.84 34.87
C GLU A 235 1.45 20.85 34.92
N LYS A 236 1.22 19.62 35.36
CA LYS A 236 2.21 18.53 35.37
C LYS A 236 2.42 17.92 33.99
N THR A 237 3.59 17.32 33.82
CA THR A 237 3.90 16.46 32.68
C THR A 237 3.22 15.09 32.81
N ILE A 238 2.80 14.55 31.67
CA ILE A 238 2.29 13.19 31.52
C ILE A 238 3.20 12.49 30.51
N ASP A 239 3.93 11.50 31.01
CA ASP A 239 4.87 10.69 30.24
C ASP A 239 4.16 9.46 29.63
N ILE A 240 4.79 8.83 28.64
CA ILE A 240 4.10 7.90 27.73
C ILE A 240 3.85 6.51 28.34
N ASP A 241 4.71 6.11 29.27
CA ASP A 241 4.65 4.94 30.15
C ASP A 241 3.45 4.99 31.13
N SER A 242 3.08 6.18 31.61
CA SER A 242 1.87 6.37 32.43
C SER A 242 0.55 6.12 31.67
N ILE A 243 0.62 5.88 30.35
CA ILE A 243 -0.54 5.67 29.47
C ILE A 243 -0.48 4.30 28.79
N PHE A 244 0.68 3.86 28.33
CA PHE A 244 0.84 2.59 27.61
C PHE A 244 1.90 1.71 28.24
N GLU A 245 1.64 0.40 28.22
CA GLU A 245 2.58 -0.61 28.67
C GLU A 245 3.41 -1.16 27.49
N GLN A 246 4.60 -1.70 27.77
CA GLN A 246 5.27 -2.57 26.82
C GLN A 246 4.37 -3.79 26.54
N ASP A 247 4.42 -4.32 25.32
CA ASP A 247 3.54 -5.39 24.87
C ASP A 247 2.04 -5.06 24.82
N GLU A 248 1.61 -3.82 25.06
CA GLU A 248 0.22 -3.43 24.80
C GLU A 248 -0.11 -3.40 23.29
N MET A 249 -1.38 -3.67 22.95
CA MET A 249 -1.94 -3.45 21.62
C MET A 249 -2.67 -2.11 21.56
N ILE A 250 -2.19 -1.20 20.71
CA ILE A 250 -2.69 0.17 20.60
C ILE A 250 -3.23 0.50 19.20
N ASP A 251 -4.13 1.48 19.15
CA ASP A 251 -4.72 2.02 17.93
C ASP A 251 -4.10 3.36 17.55
N VAL A 252 -3.74 3.50 16.28
CA VAL A 252 -2.93 4.61 15.76
C VAL A 252 -3.75 5.48 14.82
N ILE A 253 -4.10 6.69 15.29
CA ILE A 253 -5.05 7.59 14.61
C ILE A 253 -4.31 8.78 14.00
N ALA A 254 -4.28 8.85 12.67
CA ALA A 254 -3.56 9.89 11.94
C ALA A 254 -4.20 10.23 10.59
N VAL A 255 -3.55 11.12 9.83
CA VAL A 255 -3.91 11.45 8.44
C VAL A 255 -2.86 10.85 7.51
N THR A 256 -3.26 10.20 6.41
CA THR A 256 -2.34 9.55 5.47
C THR A 256 -1.49 10.54 4.65
N LYS A 257 -0.40 10.07 4.02
CA LYS A 257 0.35 10.84 3.01
C LYS A 257 -0.63 11.37 1.94
N GLY A 258 -0.43 12.59 1.46
CA GLY A 258 -1.20 13.15 0.35
C GLY A 258 -0.56 12.78 -0.98
N HIS A 259 -1.36 12.38 -1.97
CA HIS A 259 -0.91 12.04 -3.33
C HIS A 259 -1.58 12.92 -4.40
N GLY A 260 -2.18 14.05 -3.98
CA GLY A 260 -2.87 15.00 -4.85
C GLY A 260 -4.14 14.43 -5.49
N PHE A 261 -4.47 14.94 -6.66
CA PHE A 261 -5.45 14.37 -7.58
C PHE A 261 -4.83 13.15 -8.28
N GLN A 262 -5.57 12.06 -8.40
CA GLN A 262 -5.10 10.81 -9.02
C GLN A 262 -6.15 10.23 -9.97
N GLY A 263 -5.67 9.61 -11.06
CA GLY A 263 -6.48 8.85 -12.00
C GLY A 263 -7.07 7.58 -11.39
N VAL A 264 -8.02 6.94 -12.08
CA VAL A 264 -8.82 5.85 -11.49
C VAL A 264 -7.94 4.65 -11.07
N THR A 265 -7.03 4.23 -11.96
CA THR A 265 -6.07 3.14 -11.71
C THR A 265 -5.31 3.33 -10.39
N SER A 266 -4.57 4.43 -10.22
CA SER A 266 -3.81 4.70 -8.99
C SER A 266 -4.69 4.89 -7.76
N ARG A 267 -5.87 5.51 -7.92
CA ARG A 267 -6.77 5.83 -6.81
C ARG A 267 -7.49 4.59 -6.28
N TRP A 268 -7.94 3.69 -7.14
CA TRP A 268 -8.86 2.59 -6.80
C TRP A 268 -8.31 1.18 -7.06
N GLY A 269 -7.17 1.05 -7.72
CA GLY A 269 -6.64 -0.27 -8.12
C GLY A 269 -7.44 -0.92 -9.25
N THR A 270 -8.09 -0.12 -10.12
CA THR A 270 -8.77 -0.64 -11.31
C THR A 270 -7.75 -1.07 -12.36
N THR A 271 -7.98 -2.23 -12.98
CA THR A 271 -7.18 -2.76 -14.08
C THR A 271 -6.99 -1.72 -15.20
N LYS A 272 -5.83 -1.73 -15.86
CA LYS A 272 -5.57 -0.92 -17.05
C LYS A 272 -6.32 -1.52 -18.25
N LEU A 273 -6.80 -0.69 -19.17
CA LEU A 273 -7.37 -1.18 -20.43
C LEU A 273 -6.24 -1.63 -21.40
N PRO A 274 -6.55 -2.43 -22.45
CA PRO A 274 -5.54 -2.89 -23.43
C PRO A 274 -4.78 -1.74 -24.11
N ARG A 275 -3.54 -2.00 -24.55
CA ARG A 275 -2.65 -0.98 -25.16
C ARG A 275 -3.29 -0.25 -26.36
N LYS A 276 -4.05 -0.97 -27.19
CA LYS A 276 -4.76 -0.42 -28.38
C LYS A 276 -5.97 0.49 -28.04
N THR A 277 -6.25 0.79 -26.76
CA THR A 277 -7.43 1.59 -26.35
C THR A 277 -7.31 3.07 -26.72
N HIS A 278 -8.10 3.51 -27.71
CA HIS A 278 -8.20 4.93 -28.09
C HIS A 278 -8.68 5.82 -26.92
N LYS A 279 -8.23 7.09 -26.91
CA LYS A 279 -8.43 8.08 -25.82
C LYS A 279 -7.92 7.57 -24.45
N GLY A 280 -6.80 6.85 -24.45
CA GLY A 280 -6.01 6.47 -23.27
C GLY A 280 -6.51 5.27 -22.44
N LEU A 281 -5.57 4.51 -21.88
CA LEU A 281 -5.82 3.22 -21.21
C LEU A 281 -5.98 3.26 -19.67
N ARG A 282 -5.66 4.37 -18.99
CA ARG A 282 -5.71 4.51 -17.52
C ARG A 282 -7.07 5.01 -17.00
N LYS A 283 -8.15 4.52 -17.60
CA LYS A 283 -9.56 4.89 -17.33
C LYS A 283 -10.40 3.64 -17.07
N VAL A 284 -11.61 3.82 -16.56
CA VAL A 284 -12.65 2.78 -16.59
C VAL A 284 -13.43 2.95 -17.90
N ALA A 285 -13.75 1.85 -18.59
CA ALA A 285 -14.48 1.89 -19.85
C ALA A 285 -15.97 2.18 -19.64
N CYS A 286 -16.69 1.30 -18.93
CA CYS A 286 -18.10 1.46 -18.61
C CYS A 286 -18.27 2.17 -17.25
N ILE A 287 -18.96 3.31 -17.23
CA ILE A 287 -19.23 4.09 -16.00
C ILE A 287 -20.58 3.81 -15.34
N GLY A 288 -21.36 2.89 -15.91
CA GLY A 288 -22.73 2.54 -15.52
C GLY A 288 -23.49 1.96 -16.71
N ALA A 289 -24.56 1.21 -16.45
CA ALA A 289 -25.54 0.85 -17.47
C ALA A 289 -26.37 2.09 -17.87
N TRP A 290 -27.22 1.96 -18.91
CA TRP A 290 -28.16 3.02 -19.31
C TRP A 290 -29.10 3.39 -18.16
N HIS A 291 -29.71 2.40 -17.52
CA HIS A 291 -30.58 2.58 -16.36
C HIS A 291 -29.85 2.14 -15.08
N PRO A 292 -29.90 2.91 -13.98
CA PRO A 292 -30.52 4.23 -13.86
C PRO A 292 -29.72 5.33 -14.58
N SER A 293 -30.41 6.38 -15.04
CA SER A 293 -29.88 7.47 -15.89
C SER A 293 -28.94 8.45 -15.16
N HIS A 294 -28.12 7.97 -14.22
CA HIS A 294 -27.10 8.74 -13.51
C HIS A 294 -25.91 7.86 -13.12
N VAL A 295 -24.71 8.44 -13.06
CA VAL A 295 -23.51 7.72 -12.60
C VAL A 295 -23.61 7.44 -11.11
N GLN A 296 -23.71 6.17 -10.72
CA GLN A 296 -23.78 5.78 -9.32
C GLN A 296 -22.52 6.21 -8.55
N TRP A 297 -22.72 6.68 -7.31
CA TRP A 297 -21.66 7.12 -6.39
C TRP A 297 -20.65 6.02 -6.02
N THR A 298 -21.01 4.76 -6.25
CA THR A 298 -20.18 3.56 -6.08
C THR A 298 -19.05 3.48 -7.12
N VAL A 299 -19.24 4.05 -8.31
CA VAL A 299 -18.36 3.89 -9.47
C VAL A 299 -16.98 4.50 -9.22
N ALA A 300 -15.93 3.79 -9.61
CA ALA A 300 -14.56 4.25 -9.45
C ALA A 300 -14.27 5.47 -10.36
N ARG A 301 -14.17 6.66 -9.77
CA ARG A 301 -13.82 7.92 -10.46
C ARG A 301 -12.50 8.50 -9.98
N ALA A 302 -11.84 9.31 -10.82
CA ALA A 302 -10.63 10.06 -10.49
C ALA A 302 -10.88 11.09 -9.38
N GLY A 303 -9.82 11.65 -8.78
CA GLY A 303 -9.91 12.66 -7.74
C GLY A 303 -8.86 12.50 -6.62
N GLN A 304 -9.08 13.19 -5.49
CA GLN A 304 -8.15 13.16 -4.34
C GLN A 304 -7.79 11.73 -3.90
N MET A 305 -6.49 11.48 -3.74
CA MET A 305 -5.94 10.29 -3.11
C MET A 305 -5.04 10.65 -1.93
N GLY A 306 -5.23 9.94 -0.81
CA GLY A 306 -4.49 10.21 0.41
C GLY A 306 -4.90 11.53 1.06
N TYR A 307 -4.17 11.93 2.11
CA TYR A 307 -4.58 12.96 3.06
C TYR A 307 -5.96 12.65 3.69
N HIS A 308 -6.27 11.36 3.90
CA HIS A 308 -7.50 10.90 4.53
C HIS A 308 -7.25 10.63 6.02
N HIS A 309 -8.24 10.87 6.89
CA HIS A 309 -8.20 10.42 8.28
C HIS A 309 -8.32 8.89 8.33
N ARG A 310 -7.49 8.24 9.15
CA ARG A 310 -7.51 6.79 9.40
C ARG A 310 -7.22 6.51 10.87
N THR A 311 -7.95 5.55 11.40
CA THR A 311 -7.55 4.74 12.55
C THR A 311 -6.94 3.47 11.98
N SER A 312 -5.70 3.17 12.33
CA SER A 312 -5.03 1.89 12.06
C SER A 312 -5.01 1.13 13.36
N CYS A 313 -5.76 0.03 13.45
CA CYS A 313 -5.96 -0.67 14.71
C CYS A 313 -4.85 -1.69 15.00
N ASN A 314 -4.74 -2.14 16.25
CA ASN A 314 -4.00 -3.34 16.63
C ASN A 314 -2.50 -3.31 16.25
N HIS A 315 -1.80 -2.21 16.56
CA HIS A 315 -0.35 -2.14 16.54
C HIS A 315 0.22 -2.56 17.91
N LYS A 316 1.06 -3.61 17.93
CA LYS A 316 1.80 -4.05 19.11
C LYS A 316 2.90 -3.04 19.46
N VAL A 317 3.00 -2.65 20.73
CA VAL A 317 4.14 -1.95 21.32
C VAL A 317 5.27 -2.96 21.55
N PHE A 318 6.45 -2.71 20.99
CA PHE A 318 7.64 -3.56 21.19
C PHE A 318 8.58 -3.04 22.28
N ARG A 319 8.71 -1.72 22.38
CA ARG A 319 9.46 -1.04 23.44
C ARG A 319 8.91 0.36 23.63
N ILE A 320 8.90 0.82 24.87
CA ILE A 320 8.80 2.22 25.24
C ILE A 320 10.19 2.61 25.74
N GLY A 321 10.88 3.49 25.02
CA GLY A 321 12.24 3.88 25.35
C GLY A 321 12.28 5.28 25.94
N LYS A 322 13.06 5.50 27.00
CA LYS A 322 13.27 6.82 27.61
C LYS A 322 14.27 7.65 26.81
N GLY A 323 13.99 8.94 26.66
CA GLY A 323 14.87 9.88 25.94
C GLY A 323 16.18 10.19 26.69
N THR A 324 16.22 9.94 28.00
CA THR A 324 17.39 10.13 28.87
C THR A 324 18.36 8.96 28.89
N ASP A 325 17.96 7.79 28.39
CA ASP A 325 18.79 6.58 28.40
C ASP A 325 19.65 6.49 27.12
N GLU A 326 20.96 6.37 27.30
CA GLU A 326 21.95 6.19 26.23
C GLU A 326 21.86 4.81 25.56
N GLY A 327 21.39 3.80 26.30
CA GLY A 327 21.18 2.43 25.84
C GLY A 327 19.79 2.16 25.26
N ASN A 328 18.98 3.19 24.98
CA ASN A 328 17.55 3.00 24.72
C ASN A 328 17.20 2.16 23.47
N ALA A 329 18.16 1.90 22.58
CA ALA A 329 18.05 0.93 21.49
C ALA A 329 18.98 -0.30 21.61
N SER A 330 19.78 -0.44 22.66
CA SER A 330 20.51 -1.68 22.99
C SER A 330 19.57 -2.76 23.54
N THR A 331 19.97 -4.01 23.39
CA THR A 331 19.34 -5.20 24.00
C THR A 331 20.34 -5.89 24.93
N GLU A 332 19.90 -6.93 25.64
CA GLU A 332 20.78 -7.80 26.45
C GLU A 332 21.88 -8.49 25.63
N PHE A 333 21.73 -8.53 24.30
CA PHE A 333 22.68 -9.13 23.35
C PHE A 333 23.61 -8.08 22.69
N ASP A 334 23.33 -6.78 22.85
CA ASP A 334 24.13 -5.71 22.25
C ASP A 334 25.26 -5.27 23.21
N ILE A 335 26.50 -5.64 22.89
CA ILE A 335 27.71 -5.27 23.66
C ILE A 335 27.89 -3.73 23.77
N SER A 336 27.43 -2.97 22.77
CA SER A 336 27.57 -1.50 22.72
C SER A 336 26.26 -0.77 23.05
N LYS A 337 26.38 0.34 23.79
CA LYS A 337 25.28 1.27 24.02
C LYS A 337 24.94 2.00 22.72
N LYS A 338 23.68 1.93 22.29
CA LYS A 338 23.17 2.64 21.10
C LYS A 338 21.81 3.27 21.37
N GLN A 339 21.65 4.50 20.88
CA GLN A 339 20.38 5.22 20.90
C GLN A 339 19.54 4.93 19.65
N ILE A 340 18.22 5.07 19.75
CA ILE A 340 17.27 4.82 18.65
C ILE A 340 17.44 5.74 17.42
N THR A 341 18.22 6.82 17.55
CA THR A 341 18.54 7.71 16.43
C THR A 341 19.59 7.04 15.54
N PRO A 342 19.26 6.68 14.28
CA PRO A 342 20.23 6.02 13.40
C PRO A 342 21.35 6.97 12.97
N LEU A 343 22.47 6.43 12.49
CA LEU A 343 23.59 7.25 12.01
C LEU A 343 23.15 8.28 10.94
N GLY A 344 23.50 9.56 11.16
CA GLY A 344 23.04 10.68 10.33
C GLY A 344 21.62 11.19 10.65
N GLY A 345 20.95 10.62 11.65
CA GLY A 345 19.59 10.95 12.07
C GLY A 345 18.50 10.32 11.19
N PHE A 346 17.26 10.34 11.67
CA PHE A 346 16.14 9.87 10.86
C PHE A 346 15.92 10.81 9.67
N VAL A 347 16.17 10.34 8.44
CA VAL A 347 16.06 11.12 7.19
C VAL A 347 14.76 11.91 7.10
N HIS A 348 14.85 13.23 6.85
CA HIS A 348 13.75 14.21 6.88
C HIS A 348 13.04 14.44 8.23
N TYR A 349 13.45 13.78 9.31
CA TYR A 349 13.03 14.06 10.69
C TYR A 349 14.10 14.82 11.46
N GLY A 350 15.24 14.20 11.72
CA GLY A 350 16.29 14.65 12.64
C GLY A 350 16.58 13.59 13.71
N GLU A 351 17.18 14.03 14.81
CA GLU A 351 17.44 13.23 16.01
C GLU A 351 16.14 13.02 16.81
N VAL A 352 16.03 11.89 17.53
CA VAL A 352 15.00 11.65 18.55
C VAL A 352 15.68 11.81 19.91
N LYS A 353 15.15 12.70 20.76
CA LYS A 353 15.71 13.04 22.08
C LYS A 353 14.72 12.93 23.23
N ASN A 354 13.45 12.69 22.91
CA ASN A 354 12.41 12.45 23.90
C ASN A 354 12.11 10.95 23.96
N ASP A 355 11.34 10.56 24.97
CA ASP A 355 10.70 9.25 25.05
C ASP A 355 10.02 8.88 23.71
N PHE A 356 10.06 7.60 23.36
CA PHE A 356 9.50 7.10 22.12
C PHE A 356 8.78 5.77 22.30
N VAL A 357 7.81 5.52 21.41
CA VAL A 357 7.13 4.24 21.29
C VAL A 357 7.56 3.57 19.99
N MET A 358 8.08 2.35 20.09
CA MET A 358 8.39 1.50 18.94
C MET A 358 7.22 0.56 18.64
N LEU A 359 6.62 0.72 17.46
CA LEU A 359 5.42 -0.01 17.05
C LEU A 359 5.68 -0.98 15.92
N LYS A 360 5.05 -2.15 15.99
CA LYS A 360 5.06 -3.17 14.93
C LYS A 360 4.51 -2.62 13.59
N GLY A 361 5.29 -2.78 12.53
CA GLY A 361 4.92 -2.47 11.16
C GLY A 361 4.90 -0.98 10.81
N SER A 362 4.25 -0.65 9.70
CA SER A 362 4.11 0.73 9.22
C SER A 362 2.82 1.38 9.73
N VAL A 363 2.92 2.61 10.24
CA VAL A 363 1.77 3.40 10.70
C VAL A 363 1.33 4.48 9.69
N PRO A 364 0.04 4.91 9.67
CA PRO A 364 -0.46 5.89 8.71
C PRO A 364 0.18 7.27 8.84
N GLY A 365 0.88 7.72 7.79
CA GLY A 365 1.36 9.11 7.68
C GLY A 365 2.82 9.24 7.21
N VAL A 366 3.20 10.49 6.93
CA VAL A 366 4.59 10.91 6.65
C VAL A 366 5.36 11.15 7.95
N LYS A 367 6.69 11.22 7.86
CA LYS A 367 7.57 11.68 8.95
C LYS A 367 7.17 13.12 9.38
N LYS A 368 7.48 13.51 10.63
CA LYS A 368 7.07 14.77 11.28
C LYS A 368 5.55 14.96 11.43
N ARG A 369 4.73 13.95 11.15
CA ARG A 369 3.27 14.03 11.34
C ARG A 369 2.90 13.76 12.79
N VAL A 370 2.07 14.62 13.38
CA VAL A 370 1.41 14.34 14.66
C VAL A 370 0.42 13.18 14.50
N MET A 371 0.45 12.26 15.46
CA MET A 371 -0.34 11.05 15.53
C MET A 371 -0.99 11.00 16.90
N THR A 372 -2.22 10.51 16.99
CA THR A 372 -2.87 10.23 18.26
C THR A 372 -2.86 8.73 18.49
N LEU A 373 -2.16 8.31 19.54
CA LEU A 373 -2.14 6.94 20.04
C LEU A 373 -3.33 6.77 20.98
N ARG A 374 -4.00 5.62 20.96
CA ARG A 374 -5.16 5.31 21.82
C ARG A 374 -5.07 3.85 22.26
N LYS A 375 -5.47 3.51 23.48
CA LYS A 375 -5.70 2.10 23.84
C LYS A 375 -6.74 1.48 22.89
N THR A 376 -6.71 0.16 22.73
CA THR A 376 -7.66 -0.54 21.86
C THR A 376 -9.11 -0.38 22.33
N LEU A 377 -10.08 -0.33 21.41
CA LEU A 377 -11.50 -0.15 21.77
C LEU A 377 -12.06 -1.30 22.62
N TYR A 378 -11.50 -2.49 22.43
CA TYR A 378 -11.81 -3.73 23.13
C TYR A 378 -10.47 -4.42 23.46
N PRO A 379 -10.32 -5.04 24.63
CA PRO A 379 -9.10 -5.77 24.97
C PRO A 379 -8.84 -6.90 23.97
N GLN A 380 -7.59 -7.03 23.52
CA GLN A 380 -7.21 -7.97 22.46
C GLN A 380 -6.71 -9.30 23.06
N THR A 381 -7.56 -10.33 23.04
CA THR A 381 -7.29 -11.65 23.66
C THR A 381 -6.60 -12.67 22.75
N SER A 382 -6.39 -12.36 21.46
CA SER A 382 -5.74 -13.29 20.52
C SER A 382 -4.29 -13.60 20.94
N ARG A 383 -3.80 -14.84 20.71
CA ARG A 383 -2.41 -15.22 21.05
C ARG A 383 -1.33 -14.27 20.51
N ARG A 384 -1.55 -13.69 19.31
CA ARG A 384 -0.66 -12.69 18.68
C ARG A 384 -0.69 -11.31 19.34
N ALA A 385 -1.74 -11.00 20.11
CA ALA A 385 -1.85 -9.77 20.89
C ALA A 385 -1.18 -9.92 22.26
N THR A 386 -1.34 -11.07 22.91
CA THR A 386 -0.82 -11.37 24.27
C THR A 386 0.63 -11.88 24.28
N GLU A 387 1.19 -12.23 23.12
CA GLU A 387 2.61 -12.59 22.89
C GLU A 387 3.58 -11.57 23.51
N LYS A 388 4.47 -11.99 24.41
CA LYS A 388 5.54 -11.13 24.94
C LYS A 388 6.64 -10.90 23.90
N VAL A 389 7.30 -9.75 23.90
CA VAL A 389 8.30 -9.39 22.88
C VAL A 389 9.71 -9.25 23.50
N SER A 390 10.52 -10.29 23.34
CA SER A 390 11.97 -10.29 23.58
C SER A 390 12.73 -9.74 22.36
N LEU A 391 13.29 -8.54 22.48
CA LEU A 391 14.07 -7.91 21.41
C LEU A 391 15.53 -8.36 21.48
N LYS A 392 16.03 -8.96 20.40
CA LYS A 392 17.43 -9.40 20.27
C LYS A 392 18.34 -8.35 19.66
N TRP A 393 17.83 -7.55 18.72
CA TRP A 393 18.60 -6.49 18.08
C TRP A 393 17.69 -5.38 17.55
N ILE A 394 18.13 -4.14 17.66
CA ILE A 394 17.50 -2.97 17.03
C ILE A 394 18.52 -2.32 16.10
N ASP A 395 18.11 -2.07 14.86
CA ASP A 395 18.97 -1.55 13.80
C ASP A 395 19.10 -0.01 13.86
N THR A 396 20.30 0.47 14.17
CA THR A 396 20.68 1.90 14.23
C THR A 396 21.54 2.35 13.04
N SER A 397 21.73 1.51 12.02
CA SER A 397 22.48 1.90 10.82
C SER A 397 21.83 3.04 10.04
N SER A 398 22.64 3.79 9.28
CA SER A 398 22.18 4.91 8.46
C SER A 398 21.00 4.51 7.56
N LYS A 399 19.90 5.27 7.65
CA LYS A 399 18.75 5.17 6.73
C LYS A 399 18.82 6.20 5.59
N PHE A 400 19.98 6.85 5.42
CA PHE A 400 20.35 7.69 4.29
C PHE A 400 21.37 6.93 3.43
N GLY A 401 20.90 6.37 2.30
CA GLY A 401 21.64 5.35 1.57
C GLY A 401 21.60 3.99 2.30
N HIS A 402 22.61 3.16 2.04
CA HIS A 402 22.77 1.83 2.64
C HIS A 402 23.81 1.92 3.77
N GLY A 403 23.37 1.93 5.03
CA GLY A 403 24.26 1.93 6.19
C GLY A 403 24.73 0.51 6.53
N ALA A 404 26.04 0.26 6.42
CA ALA A 404 26.65 -0.98 6.94
C ALA A 404 26.79 -0.95 8.47
N PHE A 405 27.30 0.18 9.00
CA PHE A 405 27.65 0.32 10.42
C PHE A 405 26.46 0.70 11.30
N GLN A 406 26.41 0.18 12.52
CA GLN A 406 25.44 0.49 13.57
C GLN A 406 25.85 1.71 14.41
N THR A 407 27.14 1.85 14.73
CA THR A 407 27.67 2.99 15.52
C THR A 407 28.70 3.84 14.76
N ALA A 408 28.93 5.07 15.23
CA ALA A 408 29.95 5.95 14.67
C ALA A 408 31.38 5.49 15.03
N GLU A 409 31.51 4.72 16.11
CA GLU A 409 32.78 4.18 16.62
C GLU A 409 33.20 2.95 15.84
N GLU A 410 32.27 2.04 15.56
CA GLU A 410 32.42 0.91 14.63
C GLU A 410 32.90 1.40 13.25
N LYS A 411 32.23 2.43 12.69
CA LYS A 411 32.64 3.08 11.44
C LYS A 411 34.04 3.71 11.55
N LYS A 412 34.43 4.25 12.70
CA LYS A 412 35.77 4.83 12.94
C LYS A 412 36.84 3.73 13.05
N ALA A 413 36.53 2.60 13.66
CA ALA A 413 37.43 1.46 13.76
C ALA A 413 37.67 0.85 12.36
N PHE A 414 36.61 0.58 11.61
CA PHE A 414 36.71 0.00 10.26
C PHE A 414 37.44 0.89 9.25
N LEU A 415 37.19 2.22 9.26
CA LEU A 415 37.82 3.16 8.31
C LEU A 415 39.15 3.77 8.80
N GLY A 416 39.57 3.49 10.04
CA GLY A 416 40.81 4.00 10.62
C GLY A 416 41.01 5.52 10.55
N LEU A 417 42.26 5.92 10.27
CA LEU A 417 42.72 7.31 10.21
C LEU A 417 42.46 7.94 8.83
N ALA A 418 41.19 8.24 8.54
CA ALA A 418 40.81 9.01 7.35
C ALA A 418 41.54 10.38 7.28
N ARG A 419 42.08 10.73 6.10
CA ARG A 419 42.96 11.90 5.84
C ARG A 419 42.45 13.24 6.42
N LEU A 420 41.14 13.44 6.48
CA LEU A 420 40.50 14.63 7.07
C LEU A 420 40.74 14.79 8.59
N LYS A 421 40.99 13.71 9.33
CA LYS A 421 41.25 13.78 10.79
C LYS A 421 42.66 14.24 11.13
N LEU A 422 43.64 14.04 10.23
CA LEU A 422 45.01 14.56 10.41
C LEU A 422 45.00 16.09 10.45
N GLY A 423 44.25 16.75 9.55
CA GLY A 423 44.10 18.21 9.56
C GLY A 423 43.40 18.74 10.82
N CYS A 424 42.44 18.01 11.38
CA CYS A 424 41.77 18.42 12.62
C CYS A 424 42.67 18.27 13.86
N ALA A 425 43.63 17.34 13.86
CA ALA A 425 44.59 17.18 14.94
C ALA A 425 45.62 18.32 15.02
N ALA A 426 45.90 18.98 13.88
CA ALA A 426 46.82 20.10 13.78
C ALA A 426 46.29 21.43 14.37
N MET A 427 45.00 21.49 14.75
CA MET A 427 44.37 22.66 15.38
C MET A 427 44.08 22.45 16.88
N ARG A 428 45.13 22.15 17.66
CA ARG A 428 45.11 22.41 19.10
C ARG A 428 45.65 23.83 19.36
N PRO A 429 45.01 24.65 20.21
CA PRO A 429 45.63 25.89 20.68
C PRO A 429 46.87 25.53 21.52
N PRO A 430 47.99 26.27 21.40
CA PRO A 430 49.18 26.00 22.19
C PRO A 430 48.92 26.27 23.67
N SER A 431 48.97 25.20 24.48
CA SER A 431 48.96 25.29 25.94
C SER A 431 50.25 25.94 26.44
N ARG A 432 50.13 26.81 27.47
CA ARG A 432 51.24 27.55 28.09
C ARG A 432 52.54 26.74 28.19
N ILE A 433 53.60 27.21 27.54
CA ILE A 433 54.96 26.85 27.91
C ILE A 433 55.29 27.64 29.18
N HIS A 434 55.50 26.93 30.30
CA HIS A 434 56.14 27.52 31.47
C HIS A 434 57.65 27.57 31.23
N CYS A 435 58.17 28.74 30.84
CA CYS A 435 59.60 28.99 30.94
C CYS A 435 59.98 29.12 32.42
N VAL A 436 60.65 28.10 32.96
CA VAL A 436 61.32 28.19 34.26
C VAL A 436 62.64 28.93 34.04
N ILE A 437 62.66 30.21 34.38
CA ILE A 437 63.90 30.99 34.47
C ILE A 437 64.39 30.88 35.93
N PRO A 438 65.61 30.39 36.20
CA PRO A 438 66.13 30.31 37.55
C PRO A 438 66.35 31.70 38.15
N HIS A 439 66.10 31.84 39.45
CA HIS A 439 66.15 33.13 40.13
C HIS A 439 67.57 33.72 40.20
N TYR A 440 67.64 35.05 40.04
CA TYR A 440 68.64 35.88 40.71
C TYR A 440 67.94 37.00 41.50
N SER A 441 68.57 37.44 42.58
CA SER A 441 67.97 38.30 43.61
C SER A 441 68.35 39.78 43.44
N SER A 442 67.39 40.72 43.63
CA SER A 442 67.50 41.75 44.69
C SER A 442 66.36 42.80 44.68
N ASN A 443 65.86 43.07 45.90
CA ASN A 443 65.44 44.35 46.49
C ASN A 443 64.74 45.49 45.67
N THR A 444 63.44 45.68 45.96
CA THR A 444 62.76 46.98 46.31
C THR A 444 62.71 48.16 45.30
N PRO A 445 61.82 49.17 45.50
CA PRO A 445 60.44 49.17 46.01
C PRO A 445 59.44 49.83 45.01
N ALA A 446 58.16 49.98 45.37
CA ALA A 446 57.13 50.63 44.56
C ALA A 446 57.06 52.17 44.74
N PRO A 447 56.54 52.94 43.76
CA PRO A 447 55.41 53.82 44.08
C PRO A 447 54.36 54.10 42.96
N THR A 448 53.10 54.24 43.39
CA THR A 448 52.13 55.35 43.09
C THR A 448 51.63 55.69 41.67
N ILE A 449 50.33 55.39 41.44
CA ILE A 449 49.22 56.20 40.83
C ILE A 449 49.49 57.05 39.56
N THR A 450 48.69 56.85 38.48
CA THR A 450 47.74 57.84 37.88
C THR A 450 47.04 57.29 36.62
N THR A 451 45.74 57.61 36.44
CA THR A 451 44.92 57.30 35.24
C THR A 451 44.94 58.41 34.19
N LEU A 452 44.83 58.10 32.89
CA LEU A 452 44.13 58.95 31.90
C LEU A 452 43.70 58.18 30.64
N VAL A 453 42.95 58.84 29.74
CA VAL A 453 42.16 58.25 28.63
C VAL A 453 42.62 58.78 27.26
N ALA A 454 42.55 57.95 26.20
CA ALA A 454 42.69 58.39 24.80
C ALA A 454 41.75 57.62 23.84
N HIS A 455 41.46 58.19 22.67
CA HIS A 455 40.55 57.64 21.63
C HIS A 455 41.28 57.37 20.30
N SER A 456 40.63 56.64 19.39
CA SER A 456 41.08 56.31 18.01
C SER A 456 40.64 57.34 16.96
N PRO A 457 41.28 57.38 15.77
CA PRO A 457 40.49 57.51 14.51
C PRO A 457 41.09 56.99 13.16
N HIS A 458 40.23 56.91 12.12
CA HIS A 458 40.47 57.07 10.65
C HIS A 458 41.38 56.09 9.81
N SER A 459 41.50 56.26 8.47
CA SER A 459 40.61 55.72 7.38
C SER A 459 40.96 56.18 5.93
N THR A 460 41.02 55.29 4.90
CA THR A 460 41.09 55.54 3.40
C THR A 460 40.93 54.17 2.62
N PHE A 461 40.52 53.93 1.34
CA PHE A 461 40.56 54.53 -0.04
C PHE A 461 41.73 54.01 -0.94
N SER A 462 41.63 53.63 -2.25
CA SER A 462 40.52 53.22 -3.17
C SER A 462 41.00 52.70 -4.58
N ALA A 463 40.17 51.95 -5.34
CA ALA A 463 40.19 51.63 -6.82
C ALA A 463 41.40 50.80 -7.42
N SER A 464 41.49 50.31 -8.69
CA SER A 464 40.72 50.49 -9.98
C SER A 464 40.87 49.30 -11.01
N THR A 465 39.90 49.11 -11.93
CA THR A 465 39.92 48.58 -13.36
C THR A 465 40.80 47.36 -13.84
N SER A 466 40.61 46.67 -14.99
CA SER A 466 39.76 46.78 -16.22
C SER A 466 39.46 45.39 -16.88
N ILE A 467 38.23 45.11 -17.37
CA ILE A 467 37.69 45.14 -18.78
C ILE A 467 38.04 43.94 -19.71
N LEU A 468 37.02 43.14 -20.06
CA LEU A 468 36.57 42.93 -21.46
C LEU A 468 35.11 42.40 -21.50
N GLN A 469 34.40 42.59 -22.60
CA GLN A 469 32.94 42.38 -22.73
C GLN A 469 32.59 41.47 -23.91
N HIS A 470 31.37 40.92 -23.92
CA HIS A 470 30.53 40.90 -25.12
C HIS A 470 29.03 41.00 -24.72
N HIS A 471 28.12 41.04 -25.70
CA HIS A 471 27.01 41.99 -25.69
C HIS A 471 25.62 41.36 -25.94
N ILE A 472 24.59 41.91 -25.28
CA ILE A 472 23.20 42.09 -25.81
C ILE A 472 22.39 40.77 -26.01
N GLN A 473 21.05 40.71 -25.88
CA GLN A 473 19.98 41.73 -25.86
C GLN A 473 18.91 41.46 -24.79
N THR A 474 18.17 42.50 -24.41
CA THR A 474 16.98 42.43 -23.54
C THR A 474 15.67 42.44 -24.35
N ARG A 475 14.59 41.89 -23.78
CA ARG A 475 13.21 42.28 -24.12
C ARG A 475 12.40 42.50 -22.84
N GLN A 476 11.86 43.71 -22.70
CA GLN A 476 10.92 44.07 -21.64
C GLN A 476 9.51 43.55 -21.96
N LEU A 477 8.65 43.41 -20.94
CA LEU A 477 7.22 43.67 -21.08
C LEU A 477 6.52 43.93 -19.73
N HIS A 478 6.34 45.22 -19.45
CA HIS A 478 5.31 45.89 -18.65
C HIS A 478 4.81 45.33 -17.30
N HIS A 479 4.87 46.19 -16.28
CA HIS A 479 4.06 46.10 -15.06
C HIS A 479 2.56 46.22 -15.35
N LEU A 480 1.74 45.38 -14.71
CA LEU A 480 0.40 45.77 -14.25
C LEU A 480 0.12 45.13 -12.87
N ALA A 481 -0.37 45.93 -11.93
CA ALA A 481 -0.74 45.50 -10.58
C ALA A 481 -2.27 45.51 -10.42
N PRO A 482 -2.91 44.43 -9.93
CA PRO A 482 -4.35 44.46 -9.63
C PRO A 482 -4.60 45.18 -8.30
N SER A 483 -5.24 46.35 -8.36
CA SER A 483 -5.83 46.99 -7.18
C SER A 483 -7.12 46.27 -6.75
N THR A 484 -7.70 46.70 -5.63
CA THR A 484 -8.79 46.01 -4.94
C THR A 484 -10.15 46.14 -5.64
N ARG A 485 -10.96 45.06 -5.61
CA ARG A 485 -12.41 45.20 -5.58
C ARG A 485 -13.08 44.12 -4.72
N THR A 486 -13.60 44.54 -3.58
CA THR A 486 -14.31 43.69 -2.61
C THR A 486 -15.78 43.57 -3.03
N SER A 487 -16.19 42.44 -3.62
CA SER A 487 -17.61 42.17 -3.90
C SER A 487 -18.29 41.52 -2.69
N TYR A 488 -19.08 42.31 -1.95
CA TYR A 488 -19.99 41.79 -0.92
C TYR A 488 -21.19 41.11 -1.58
N HIS A 489 -21.15 39.78 -1.74
CA HIS A 489 -22.38 39.04 -2.01
C HIS A 489 -23.25 38.99 -0.75
N THR A 490 -24.30 39.80 -0.76
CA THR A 490 -25.36 39.81 0.24
C THR A 490 -26.07 38.46 0.28
N ARG A 491 -26.42 38.00 1.49
CA ARG A 491 -27.36 36.88 1.66
C ARG A 491 -28.75 37.34 1.22
N LYS A 492 -29.29 36.79 0.13
CA LYS A 492 -30.74 36.65 0.03
C LYS A 492 -31.16 35.42 0.85
N THR A 493 -31.92 35.66 1.90
CA THR A 493 -32.66 34.62 2.63
C THR A 493 -33.83 34.18 1.77
N LEU A 494 -33.85 32.91 1.37
CA LEU A 494 -35.06 32.26 0.85
C LEU A 494 -35.74 31.54 2.00
N ASN A 495 -37.01 31.86 2.23
CA ASN A 495 -37.82 31.20 3.24
C ASN A 495 -38.13 29.77 2.80
N PRO A 496 -38.16 28.78 3.72
CA PRO A 496 -38.70 27.46 3.42
C PRO A 496 -40.23 27.55 3.35
N SER A 497 -40.80 27.60 2.15
CA SER A 497 -42.23 27.37 1.95
C SER A 497 -42.56 25.90 2.13
N THR A 498 -43.46 25.60 3.07
CA THR A 498 -43.92 24.23 3.36
C THR A 498 -44.84 23.73 2.23
N PRO A 499 -44.59 22.56 1.61
CA PRO A 499 -45.59 21.91 0.78
C PRO A 499 -46.63 21.24 1.69
N THR A 500 -47.82 21.83 1.79
CA THR A 500 -48.98 21.24 2.45
C THR A 500 -49.50 20.05 1.64
N PHE A 501 -49.58 18.87 2.25
CA PHE A 501 -50.35 17.76 1.69
C PHE A 501 -51.82 17.91 2.12
N PRO A 502 -52.80 17.83 1.20
CA PRO A 502 -54.21 17.81 1.57
C PRO A 502 -54.58 16.49 2.27
N ILE A 503 -55.33 16.59 3.37
CA ILE A 503 -55.88 15.46 4.12
C ILE A 503 -57.40 15.53 4.02
N SER A 504 -58.05 14.45 3.57
CA SER A 504 -59.46 14.08 3.84
C SER A 504 -59.82 12.77 3.10
N PRO A 505 -60.80 11.98 3.58
CA PRO A 505 -61.05 11.61 4.98
C PRO A 505 -61.13 10.07 5.12
N ALA A 506 -61.56 9.55 6.28
CA ALA A 506 -61.64 8.10 6.55
C ALA A 506 -63.07 7.59 6.79
N ALA A 507 -63.32 6.34 6.35
CA ALA A 507 -64.39 5.44 6.78
C ALA A 507 -63.78 4.01 6.72
N GLN A 508 -63.90 3.10 7.71
CA GLN A 508 -65.10 2.44 8.24
C GLN A 508 -65.87 1.67 7.13
N SER A 509 -66.16 0.36 7.22
CA SER A 509 -65.90 -0.70 8.24
C SER A 509 -65.97 -2.09 7.53
N SER A 510 -66.03 -3.31 8.11
CA SER A 510 -66.07 -3.91 9.47
C SER A 510 -65.72 -5.44 9.37
N GLN A 511 -66.01 -6.24 10.40
CA GLN A 511 -66.23 -7.72 10.40
C GLN A 511 -65.03 -8.70 10.28
N SER A 512 -64.51 -9.11 11.45
CA SER A 512 -64.71 -10.46 12.07
C SER A 512 -64.23 -11.77 11.36
N PRO A 513 -64.07 -12.91 12.08
CA PRO A 513 -62.87 -13.77 11.87
C PRO A 513 -63.07 -15.28 11.55
N ALA A 514 -61.96 -15.91 11.13
CA ALA A 514 -61.73 -17.37 10.97
C ALA A 514 -62.57 -18.07 9.86
N THR A 515 -62.25 -19.27 9.32
CA THR A 515 -61.27 -20.32 9.66
C THR A 515 -60.77 -21.01 8.38
N ALA A 516 -59.47 -21.32 8.23
CA ALA A 516 -59.00 -22.36 7.29
C ALA A 516 -57.60 -22.90 7.62
N LEU A 517 -57.52 -24.22 7.79
CA LEU A 517 -56.34 -25.03 8.12
C LEU A 517 -55.13 -24.84 7.19
N THR A 518 -53.93 -24.69 7.75
CA THR A 518 -52.66 -25.05 7.10
C THR A 518 -51.90 -26.08 7.93
N GLN A 519 -51.55 -27.21 7.32
CA GLN A 519 -50.82 -28.30 7.98
C GLN A 519 -49.36 -27.91 8.23
N THR A 520 -48.88 -28.16 9.44
CA THR A 520 -47.46 -28.05 9.78
C THR A 520 -46.66 -29.21 9.17
N LYS A 521 -45.49 -28.91 8.60
CA LYS A 521 -44.43 -29.91 8.36
C LYS A 521 -43.21 -29.54 9.21
N PRO A 522 -42.53 -30.52 9.84
CA PRO A 522 -41.48 -30.24 10.80
C PRO A 522 -40.20 -29.74 10.13
N PHE A 523 -39.42 -28.95 10.87
CA PHE A 523 -38.01 -28.71 10.55
C PHE A 523 -37.22 -30.02 10.74
N SER A 524 -36.31 -30.32 9.80
CA SER A 524 -35.28 -31.33 9.99
C SER A 524 -33.90 -30.66 9.96
N THR A 525 -33.10 -30.91 11.00
CA THR A 525 -31.70 -30.51 11.07
C THR A 525 -30.83 -31.54 10.37
N THR A 526 -30.27 -31.20 9.21
CA THR A 526 -29.22 -32.03 8.60
C THR A 526 -27.88 -31.79 9.30
N SER A 527 -27.31 -32.83 9.89
CA SER A 527 -25.95 -32.81 10.42
C SER A 527 -24.92 -32.73 9.30
N ILE A 528 -23.78 -32.09 9.57
CA ILE A 528 -22.62 -32.13 8.66
C ILE A 528 -21.92 -33.47 8.88
N ILE A 529 -22.21 -34.44 8.01
CA ILE A 529 -21.47 -35.70 7.90
C ILE A 529 -20.22 -35.43 7.03
N MET A 530 -19.06 -35.94 7.44
CA MET A 530 -17.84 -35.83 6.62
C MET A 530 -17.96 -36.73 5.39
N SER A 531 -17.37 -36.31 4.27
CA SER A 531 -17.24 -37.15 3.08
C SER A 531 -16.53 -38.46 3.40
N SER A 532 -17.11 -39.60 3.00
CA SER A 532 -16.44 -40.89 3.00
C SER A 532 -15.26 -40.90 2.02
N ASP A 533 -14.30 -41.81 2.24
CA ASP A 533 -13.13 -41.91 1.35
C ASP A 533 -13.52 -42.27 -0.09
N ASP A 534 -14.61 -43.02 -0.32
CA ASP A 534 -15.19 -43.23 -1.66
C ASP A 534 -15.59 -41.91 -2.35
N ALA A 535 -16.12 -40.94 -1.61
CA ALA A 535 -16.50 -39.63 -2.14
C ALA A 535 -15.28 -38.73 -2.40
N TYR A 536 -14.13 -39.06 -1.82
CA TYR A 536 -12.84 -38.42 -2.10
C TYR A 536 -12.10 -39.10 -3.27
N MET A 537 -12.05 -40.43 -3.31
CA MET A 537 -11.53 -41.23 -4.42
C MET A 537 -12.26 -40.90 -5.72
N SER A 538 -13.59 -40.99 -5.73
CA SER A 538 -14.40 -40.63 -6.90
C SER A 538 -14.33 -39.15 -7.29
N PHE A 539 -13.87 -38.25 -6.41
CA PHE A 539 -13.55 -36.86 -6.75
C PHE A 539 -12.18 -36.74 -7.44
N LEU A 540 -11.16 -37.48 -6.98
CA LEU A 540 -9.86 -37.56 -7.64
C LEU A 540 -9.97 -38.23 -9.02
N ASP A 541 -10.67 -39.36 -9.11
CA ASP A 541 -10.93 -40.04 -10.38
C ASP A 541 -11.67 -39.12 -11.35
N LYS A 542 -12.72 -38.42 -10.88
CA LYS A 542 -13.46 -37.45 -11.70
C LYS A 542 -12.68 -36.19 -12.07
N ALA A 543 -11.65 -35.83 -11.33
CA ALA A 543 -10.72 -34.76 -11.70
C ALA A 543 -9.69 -35.20 -12.76
N ASN A 544 -9.35 -36.49 -12.78
CA ASN A 544 -8.44 -37.10 -13.75
C ASN A 544 -9.15 -37.60 -15.02
N ALA A 545 -10.44 -37.94 -14.93
CA ALA A 545 -11.15 -38.70 -15.95
C ALA A 545 -11.36 -37.96 -17.27
N ASP A 546 -11.46 -36.62 -17.29
CA ASP A 546 -11.95 -35.96 -18.50
C ASP A 546 -11.41 -34.57 -18.85
N LEU A 547 -10.72 -34.55 -19.99
CA LEU A 547 -10.60 -33.41 -20.90
C LEU A 547 -11.31 -33.65 -22.25
N ASN A 548 -11.98 -34.80 -22.47
CA ASN A 548 -12.40 -35.26 -23.80
C ASN A 548 -13.92 -35.49 -24.00
N ALA A 549 -14.69 -35.95 -23.01
CA ALA A 549 -16.13 -36.24 -23.11
C ALA A 549 -17.03 -34.98 -23.10
N GLY A 550 -16.59 -33.92 -23.79
CA GLY A 550 -17.14 -32.56 -23.71
C GLY A 550 -17.54 -31.93 -25.06
N ARG A 551 -17.63 -32.70 -26.15
CA ARG A 551 -18.11 -32.20 -27.46
C ARG A 551 -19.12 -33.15 -28.11
N PRO A 552 -20.19 -32.62 -28.75
CA PRO A 552 -21.08 -33.44 -29.58
C PRO A 552 -20.36 -33.87 -30.87
N GLN A 553 -20.74 -35.03 -31.41
CA GLN A 553 -20.26 -35.48 -32.72
C GLN A 553 -20.75 -34.53 -33.83
N GLN A 554 -19.81 -33.79 -34.41
CA GLN A 554 -19.88 -33.42 -35.82
C GLN A 554 -18.90 -34.35 -36.56
N GLN A 555 -19.35 -35.00 -37.62
CA GLN A 555 -18.47 -35.77 -38.50
C GLN A 555 -17.60 -34.78 -39.28
N GLY A 556 -16.28 -34.94 -39.15
CA GLY A 556 -15.29 -33.94 -39.57
C GLY A 556 -14.02 -34.05 -38.75
N ALA A 557 -13.39 -35.22 -38.78
CA ALA A 557 -12.12 -35.43 -38.10
C ALA A 557 -11.00 -34.73 -38.89
N SER A 558 -10.60 -33.54 -38.47
CA SER A 558 -9.34 -32.93 -38.88
C SER A 558 -8.21 -33.60 -38.09
N GLU A 559 -7.63 -34.66 -38.63
CA GLU A 559 -6.38 -35.22 -38.09
C GLU A 559 -5.33 -34.10 -38.08
N THR A 560 -4.79 -33.81 -36.89
CA THR A 560 -3.72 -32.82 -36.79
C THR A 560 -2.44 -33.49 -37.24
N ALA A 561 -1.95 -33.12 -38.43
CA ALA A 561 -0.78 -33.72 -39.06
C ALA A 561 0.38 -33.85 -38.07
N ARG A 562 0.83 -35.09 -37.84
CA ARG A 562 1.99 -35.40 -37.01
C ARG A 562 3.23 -35.36 -37.88
N THR A 563 4.25 -34.65 -37.40
CA THR A 563 5.53 -34.50 -38.09
C THR A 563 6.67 -35.13 -37.29
N GLU A 564 7.50 -35.91 -37.99
CA GLU A 564 8.56 -36.74 -37.42
C GLU A 564 9.93 -36.20 -37.83
N THR A 565 10.89 -36.18 -36.89
CA THR A 565 12.19 -35.49 -37.07
C THR A 565 13.37 -36.41 -37.34
N VAL A 566 13.27 -37.69 -36.99
CA VAL A 566 14.35 -38.66 -37.12
C VAL A 566 13.80 -39.96 -37.69
N ASP A 567 14.34 -40.41 -38.82
CA ASP A 567 13.96 -41.67 -39.42
C ASP A 567 14.48 -42.88 -38.63
N ALA A 568 13.70 -43.96 -38.60
CA ALA A 568 14.10 -45.21 -37.97
C ALA A 568 15.46 -45.71 -38.52
N ASN A 569 16.40 -45.96 -37.60
CA ASN A 569 17.80 -46.34 -37.86
C ASN A 569 18.73 -45.20 -38.38
N THR A 570 18.34 -43.93 -38.26
CA THR A 570 19.24 -42.79 -38.53
C THR A 570 19.88 -42.25 -37.25
N ASP A 571 21.21 -42.22 -37.21
CA ASP A 571 22.00 -41.63 -36.13
C ASP A 571 22.01 -40.09 -36.17
N VAL A 572 21.93 -39.41 -35.03
CA VAL A 572 21.75 -37.95 -34.94
C VAL A 572 23.08 -37.25 -34.62
N PRO A 573 23.60 -36.37 -35.50
CA PRO A 573 24.87 -35.67 -35.28
C PRO A 573 25.04 -35.04 -33.88
N ALA A 574 26.21 -35.25 -33.27
CA ALA A 574 26.51 -34.81 -31.91
C ALA A 574 26.51 -33.27 -31.78
N ALA A 575 26.83 -32.58 -32.88
CA ALA A 575 26.71 -31.13 -33.01
C ALA A 575 25.27 -30.60 -32.83
N LEU A 576 24.24 -31.43 -33.04
CA LEU A 576 22.82 -31.06 -32.87
C LEU A 576 22.31 -31.40 -31.47
N GLN A 577 22.76 -32.52 -30.89
CA GLN A 577 22.38 -32.96 -29.54
C GLN A 577 22.86 -32.00 -28.43
N SER A 578 23.88 -31.19 -28.72
CA SER A 578 24.53 -30.28 -27.77
C SER A 578 23.95 -28.85 -27.75
N VAL A 579 22.86 -28.59 -28.47
CA VAL A 579 22.27 -27.24 -28.63
C VAL A 579 21.18 -26.97 -27.60
N ASP A 580 21.57 -26.50 -26.41
CA ASP A 580 20.63 -25.94 -25.42
C ASP A 580 20.13 -24.55 -25.88
N ALA A 581 19.07 -24.54 -26.70
CA ALA A 581 18.43 -23.35 -27.22
C ALA A 581 16.90 -23.52 -27.29
N TYR A 582 16.19 -22.42 -27.10
CA TYR A 582 14.72 -22.34 -27.09
C TYR A 582 14.24 -21.33 -28.14
N TYR A 583 13.15 -21.65 -28.84
CA TYR A 583 12.55 -20.75 -29.82
C TYR A 583 11.49 -19.87 -29.16
N VAL A 584 11.79 -18.57 -29.06
CA VAL A 584 10.99 -17.60 -28.31
C VAL A 584 9.65 -17.37 -29.00
N SER A 585 8.59 -17.94 -28.41
CA SER A 585 7.20 -17.93 -28.89
C SER A 585 6.25 -18.02 -27.69
N ASP A 586 4.92 -18.01 -27.87
CA ASP A 586 3.98 -18.04 -26.74
C ASP A 586 4.04 -19.34 -25.88
N ALA A 587 4.84 -20.34 -26.29
CA ALA A 587 5.09 -21.57 -25.54
C ALA A 587 6.56 -21.80 -25.12
N ASP A 588 7.52 -21.01 -25.62
CA ASP A 588 8.98 -21.14 -25.37
C ASP A 588 9.51 -22.61 -25.45
N GLU A 589 9.25 -23.33 -26.54
CA GLU A 589 9.69 -24.72 -26.72
C GLU A 589 11.18 -24.83 -27.16
N PRO A 590 11.92 -25.90 -26.75
CA PRO A 590 13.30 -26.15 -27.16
C PRO A 590 13.40 -26.51 -28.66
N PHE A 591 14.59 -26.34 -29.24
CA PHE A 591 14.88 -26.90 -30.56
C PHE A 591 15.09 -28.42 -30.47
N GLU A 592 14.42 -29.19 -31.35
CA GLU A 592 14.55 -30.64 -31.47
C GLU A 592 15.46 -31.02 -32.65
N PRO A 593 16.37 -31.99 -32.52
CA PRO A 593 17.25 -32.39 -33.61
C PRO A 593 16.50 -33.14 -34.72
N VAL A 594 16.98 -32.96 -35.95
CA VAL A 594 16.42 -33.52 -37.19
C VAL A 594 17.50 -34.32 -37.93
N ALA A 595 17.15 -35.53 -38.37
CA ALA A 595 17.98 -36.39 -39.23
C ALA A 595 17.07 -37.31 -40.08
N LEU A 596 16.79 -36.89 -41.32
CA LEU A 596 15.87 -37.57 -42.25
C LEU A 596 16.62 -38.04 -43.51
N ARG A 597 16.41 -39.29 -43.94
CA ARG A 597 17.05 -39.88 -45.13
C ARG A 597 16.55 -39.19 -46.40
N TRP A 598 17.48 -38.76 -47.25
CA TRP A 598 17.15 -38.08 -48.50
C TRP A 598 18.21 -38.37 -49.56
N GLU A 599 17.88 -39.26 -50.48
CA GLU A 599 18.85 -39.77 -51.48
C GLU A 599 19.27 -38.68 -52.48
N GLY A 600 18.48 -37.62 -52.64
CA GLY A 600 18.87 -36.40 -53.36
C GLY A 600 20.01 -35.63 -52.71
N ALA A 601 20.24 -35.76 -51.39
CA ALA A 601 21.35 -35.09 -50.71
C ALA A 601 22.72 -35.48 -51.30
N SER A 602 22.87 -36.74 -51.74
CA SER A 602 24.07 -37.25 -52.41
C SER A 602 24.42 -36.51 -53.71
N LYS A 603 23.45 -35.80 -54.31
CA LYS A 603 23.58 -35.01 -55.54
C LYS A 603 23.60 -33.50 -55.29
N GLY A 604 23.43 -33.07 -54.03
CA GLY A 604 23.16 -31.66 -53.68
C GLY A 604 21.71 -31.22 -53.94
N ASP A 605 20.82 -32.12 -54.35
CA ASP A 605 19.40 -31.81 -54.60
C ASP A 605 18.67 -31.61 -53.27
N TRP A 606 18.00 -30.46 -53.13
CA TRP A 606 17.12 -30.18 -51.98
C TRP A 606 15.70 -30.68 -52.26
N PRO A 607 14.97 -31.19 -51.24
CA PRO A 607 13.58 -31.59 -51.42
C PRO A 607 12.70 -30.36 -51.72
N SER A 608 11.83 -30.50 -52.73
CA SER A 608 10.71 -29.58 -52.99
C SER A 608 9.68 -29.65 -51.85
N ALA A 609 8.69 -28.73 -51.83
CA ALA A 609 7.65 -28.72 -50.80
C ALA A 609 6.91 -30.07 -50.71
N ASP A 610 6.52 -30.65 -51.84
CA ASP A 610 5.82 -31.93 -51.94
C ASP A 610 6.70 -33.10 -51.45
N GLN A 611 8.00 -33.06 -51.74
CA GLN A 611 8.97 -34.07 -51.31
C GLN A 611 9.24 -33.94 -49.80
N PHE A 612 9.42 -32.72 -49.31
CA PHE A 612 9.65 -32.43 -47.89
C PHE A 612 8.42 -32.79 -47.05
N SER A 613 7.20 -32.56 -47.55
CA SER A 613 5.97 -33.04 -46.90
C SER A 613 5.99 -34.54 -46.65
N ARG A 614 6.42 -35.33 -47.64
CA ARG A 614 6.48 -36.81 -47.55
C ARG A 614 7.60 -37.29 -46.62
N LEU A 615 8.67 -36.50 -46.45
CA LEU A 615 9.73 -36.77 -45.47
C LEU A 615 9.25 -36.49 -44.04
N ILE A 616 8.56 -35.38 -43.80
CA ILE A 616 8.17 -35.00 -42.43
C ILE A 616 6.86 -35.63 -41.95
N SER A 617 5.92 -35.99 -42.85
CA SER A 617 4.62 -36.55 -42.44
C SER A 617 4.21 -37.76 -43.30
N PRO A 618 4.19 -38.97 -42.72
CA PRO A 618 3.64 -40.17 -43.36
C PRO A 618 2.11 -40.18 -43.49
N SER A 619 1.41 -39.22 -42.87
CA SER A 619 -0.05 -39.26 -42.65
C SER A 619 -0.85 -38.14 -43.33
N ALA A 620 -0.21 -37.02 -43.67
CA ALA A 620 -0.89 -35.86 -44.25
C ALA A 620 -0.05 -35.17 -45.31
N ASP A 621 -0.71 -34.67 -46.37
CA ASP A 621 -0.09 -33.78 -47.35
C ASP A 621 -0.06 -32.34 -46.82
N LEU A 622 1.15 -31.82 -46.66
CA LEU A 622 1.49 -30.49 -46.17
C LEU A 622 2.13 -29.63 -47.28
N SER A 623 2.18 -30.09 -48.54
CA SER A 623 2.79 -29.39 -49.69
C SER A 623 2.41 -27.90 -49.75
N GLN A 624 1.11 -27.60 -49.66
CA GLN A 624 0.56 -26.23 -49.72
C GLN A 624 0.79 -25.41 -48.44
N ALA A 625 1.21 -26.05 -47.35
CA ALA A 625 1.49 -25.42 -46.05
C ALA A 625 3.00 -25.22 -45.79
N ILE A 626 3.86 -25.68 -46.69
CA ILE A 626 5.32 -25.55 -46.62
C ILE A 626 5.77 -24.32 -47.40
N SER A 627 6.59 -23.48 -46.75
CA SER A 627 7.13 -22.25 -47.34
C SER A 627 8.62 -22.10 -47.00
N THR A 628 9.45 -21.86 -48.02
CA THR A 628 10.90 -21.71 -47.83
C THR A 628 11.26 -20.27 -47.45
N LEU A 629 12.05 -20.11 -46.40
CA LEU A 629 12.58 -18.85 -45.89
C LEU A 629 14.11 -18.83 -45.97
N SER A 630 14.69 -17.65 -46.16
CA SER A 630 16.13 -17.46 -45.97
C SER A 630 16.49 -17.48 -44.47
N PRO A 631 17.70 -17.93 -44.09
CA PRO A 631 18.18 -17.81 -42.71
C PRO A 631 18.11 -16.38 -42.15
N SER A 632 18.31 -15.37 -42.99
CA SER A 632 18.19 -13.95 -42.65
C SER A 632 16.75 -13.48 -42.40
N SER A 633 15.75 -14.15 -42.98
CA SER A 633 14.32 -13.89 -42.72
C SER A 633 13.81 -14.64 -41.49
N PHE A 634 14.42 -15.79 -41.17
CA PHE A 634 14.13 -16.56 -39.95
C PHE A 634 14.71 -15.88 -38.70
N ASP A 635 15.97 -15.41 -38.78
CA ASP A 635 16.66 -14.75 -37.67
C ASP A 635 17.20 -13.35 -38.07
N PRO A 636 16.32 -12.34 -38.20
CA PRO A 636 16.70 -10.96 -38.55
C PRO A 636 17.43 -10.22 -37.41
N LYS A 637 17.75 -10.90 -36.29
CA LYS A 637 18.44 -10.32 -35.11
C LYS A 637 19.69 -11.09 -34.70
N ASN A 638 20.05 -12.17 -35.40
CA ASN A 638 21.17 -13.06 -35.10
C ASN A 638 21.09 -13.66 -33.67
N GLN A 639 19.88 -13.97 -33.19
CA GLN A 639 19.60 -14.57 -31.88
C GLN A 639 19.87 -16.09 -31.84
N TYR A 640 19.73 -16.77 -32.97
CA TYR A 640 19.89 -18.21 -33.16
C TYR A 640 21.20 -18.56 -33.90
N ALA A 641 22.21 -17.70 -33.78
CA ALA A 641 23.53 -17.88 -34.38
C ALA A 641 24.28 -19.15 -33.90
N SER A 642 23.88 -19.73 -32.76
CA SER A 642 24.31 -21.06 -32.29
C SER A 642 23.68 -22.18 -33.10
N VAL A 643 22.34 -22.16 -33.26
CA VAL A 643 21.56 -23.10 -34.07
C VAL A 643 22.09 -23.15 -35.50
N LEU A 644 22.22 -22.00 -36.17
CA LEU A 644 22.73 -21.92 -37.54
C LEU A 644 24.16 -22.44 -37.70
N ARG A 645 24.99 -22.37 -36.65
CA ARG A 645 26.35 -22.93 -36.65
C ARG A 645 26.32 -24.44 -36.45
N ALA A 646 25.54 -24.92 -35.48
CA ALA A 646 25.37 -26.34 -35.18
C ALA A 646 24.89 -27.15 -36.40
N VAL A 647 23.89 -26.62 -37.12
CA VAL A 647 23.37 -27.22 -38.36
C VAL A 647 24.44 -27.32 -39.46
N ARG A 648 25.31 -26.31 -39.59
CA ARG A 648 26.44 -26.35 -40.55
C ARG A 648 27.52 -27.35 -40.16
N SER A 649 27.88 -27.42 -38.88
CA SER A 649 28.83 -28.45 -38.39
C SER A 649 28.27 -29.87 -38.53
N ALA A 650 26.96 -30.06 -38.35
CA ALA A 650 26.32 -31.38 -38.47
C ALA A 650 26.36 -31.94 -39.90
N ALA A 651 26.24 -31.09 -40.92
CA ALA A 651 26.36 -31.48 -42.33
C ALA A 651 27.80 -31.86 -42.75
N VAL A 652 28.80 -31.50 -41.94
CA VAL A 652 30.24 -31.69 -42.21
C VAL A 652 30.87 -32.71 -41.25
N GLU A 653 30.15 -33.19 -40.23
CA GLU A 653 30.65 -34.10 -39.19
C GLU A 653 31.33 -35.38 -39.74
N LYS A 654 30.96 -35.82 -40.94
CA LYS A 654 31.52 -37.00 -41.63
C LYS A 654 32.40 -36.66 -42.86
N ALA A 655 32.69 -35.38 -43.09
CA ALA A 655 33.56 -34.89 -44.17
C ALA A 655 34.78 -34.16 -43.59
N SER A 656 35.94 -34.81 -43.56
CA SER A 656 37.14 -34.34 -42.85
C SER A 656 37.82 -33.09 -43.42
N ASP A 657 37.36 -32.58 -44.57
CA ASP A 657 38.10 -31.61 -45.41
C ASP A 657 37.20 -30.48 -45.97
N ALA A 658 36.02 -30.25 -45.34
CA ALA A 658 35.02 -29.30 -45.85
C ALA A 658 34.83 -28.05 -44.96
N ASP A 659 34.75 -26.88 -45.59
CA ASP A 659 34.60 -25.59 -44.92
C ASP A 659 33.16 -25.37 -44.39
N GLN A 660 33.03 -25.22 -43.05
CA GLN A 660 31.75 -24.95 -42.38
C GLN A 660 31.04 -23.67 -42.87
N SER A 661 31.79 -22.74 -43.48
CA SER A 661 31.29 -21.48 -44.03
C SER A 661 30.55 -21.65 -45.36
N GLY A 662 30.89 -22.68 -46.16
CA GLY A 662 30.31 -22.95 -47.47
C GLY A 662 28.97 -23.70 -47.44
N VAL A 663 28.58 -24.24 -46.27
CA VAL A 663 27.37 -25.05 -46.12
C VAL A 663 26.10 -24.19 -46.27
N GLU A 664 25.33 -24.47 -47.33
CA GLU A 664 24.00 -23.89 -47.53
C GLU A 664 23.03 -24.38 -46.44
N VAL A 665 22.29 -23.44 -45.85
CA VAL A 665 21.25 -23.72 -44.84
C VAL A 665 19.93 -23.16 -45.35
N LYS A 666 18.88 -23.99 -45.37
CA LYS A 666 17.52 -23.59 -45.73
C LYS A 666 16.61 -23.69 -44.52
N VAL A 667 15.59 -22.83 -44.47
CA VAL A 667 14.58 -22.85 -43.42
C VAL A 667 13.22 -23.10 -44.06
N TYR A 668 12.51 -24.13 -43.62
CA TYR A 668 11.13 -24.38 -44.04
C TYR A 668 10.17 -24.00 -42.91
N ARG A 669 9.21 -23.11 -43.20
CA ARG A 669 8.06 -22.79 -42.33
C ARG A 669 6.89 -23.66 -42.76
N VAL A 670 6.39 -24.48 -41.83
CA VAL A 670 5.31 -25.46 -42.04
C VAL A 670 4.10 -25.09 -41.18
N GLU A 671 2.95 -24.82 -41.80
CA GLU A 671 1.74 -24.38 -41.10
C GLU A 671 0.79 -25.56 -40.81
N LEU A 672 0.98 -26.21 -39.65
CA LEU A 672 0.16 -27.35 -39.22
C LEU A 672 -1.27 -26.96 -38.82
N THR A 673 -1.47 -25.72 -38.35
CA THR A 673 -2.77 -25.15 -38.00
C THR A 673 -2.63 -23.62 -37.95
N SER A 674 -3.71 -22.86 -38.04
CA SER A 674 -3.71 -21.39 -37.95
C SER A 674 -3.18 -20.79 -36.63
N THR A 675 -2.77 -21.61 -35.67
CA THR A 675 -2.08 -21.22 -34.42
C THR A 675 -0.88 -22.13 -34.09
N LYS A 676 -0.43 -22.98 -35.04
CA LYS A 676 0.68 -23.94 -34.87
C LYS A 676 1.58 -23.96 -36.09
N LEU A 677 2.84 -23.61 -35.88
CA LEU A 677 3.86 -23.50 -36.91
C LEU A 677 5.10 -24.28 -36.50
N GLU A 678 5.79 -24.88 -37.48
CA GLU A 678 7.11 -25.46 -37.28
C GLU A 678 8.13 -24.80 -38.21
N TYR A 679 9.29 -24.44 -37.66
CA TYR A 679 10.44 -23.92 -38.37
C TYR A 679 11.54 -24.98 -38.40
N TRP A 680 11.87 -25.47 -39.59
CA TRP A 680 12.86 -26.52 -39.81
C TRP A 680 14.11 -25.90 -40.41
N VAL A 681 15.19 -25.78 -39.61
CA VAL A 681 16.47 -25.18 -40.00
C VAL A 681 17.43 -26.31 -40.39
N LEU A 682 17.67 -26.49 -41.69
CA LEU A 682 18.24 -27.71 -42.27
C LEU A 682 19.46 -27.45 -43.16
N ALA A 683 20.33 -28.47 -43.25
CA ALA A 683 21.45 -28.57 -44.19
C ALA A 683 21.52 -30.00 -44.80
N LEU A 684 22.15 -30.14 -45.97
CA LEU A 684 22.37 -31.45 -46.61
C LEU A 684 23.66 -32.08 -46.09
N ASP A 685 23.56 -33.28 -45.49
CA ASP A 685 24.69 -34.16 -45.21
C ASP A 685 24.89 -35.05 -46.44
N VAL A 686 25.77 -34.60 -47.35
CA VAL A 686 26.06 -35.25 -48.62
C VAL A 686 26.69 -36.64 -48.42
N PRO A 687 27.71 -36.84 -47.55
CA PRO A 687 28.22 -38.18 -47.22
C PRO A 687 27.17 -39.11 -46.62
N GLY A 688 26.28 -38.57 -45.76
CA GLY A 688 25.23 -39.33 -45.08
C GLY A 688 23.97 -39.60 -45.91
N SER A 689 23.86 -39.04 -47.13
CA SER A 689 22.65 -39.12 -47.98
C SER A 689 21.35 -38.76 -47.23
N ARG A 690 21.40 -37.65 -46.48
CA ARG A 690 20.35 -37.26 -45.53
C ARG A 690 20.30 -35.74 -45.31
N VAL A 691 19.18 -35.26 -44.79
CA VAL A 691 18.99 -33.87 -44.34
C VAL A 691 19.12 -33.84 -42.82
N VAL A 692 19.97 -32.95 -42.31
CA VAL A 692 20.25 -32.79 -40.88
C VAL A 692 19.94 -31.37 -40.41
N GLY A 693 19.49 -31.20 -39.18
CA GLY A 693 19.21 -29.87 -38.66
C GLY A 693 18.46 -29.80 -37.34
N LEU A 694 17.73 -28.70 -37.12
CA LEU A 694 16.95 -28.45 -35.89
C LEU A 694 15.55 -27.94 -36.23
N ARG A 695 14.53 -28.51 -35.58
CA ARG A 695 13.12 -28.09 -35.61
C ARG A 695 12.80 -27.23 -34.40
N ALA A 696 12.13 -26.11 -34.61
CA ALA A 696 11.44 -25.35 -33.57
C ALA A 696 9.93 -25.38 -33.80
N LYS A 697 9.16 -25.54 -32.73
CA LYS A 697 7.70 -25.33 -32.73
C LYS A 697 7.38 -23.91 -32.28
N SER A 698 6.33 -23.35 -32.85
CA SER A 698 5.85 -22.00 -32.56
C SER A 698 4.34 -21.98 -32.47
N PHE A 699 3.83 -21.27 -31.46
CA PHE A 699 2.41 -20.97 -31.31
C PHE A 699 2.20 -19.48 -31.54
N GLU A 700 1.27 -19.14 -32.43
CA GLU A 700 0.89 -17.75 -32.78
C GLU A 700 -0.59 -17.50 -32.42
N SER A 701 -0.92 -16.25 -32.01
CA SER A 701 -2.12 -15.91 -31.22
C SER A 701 -2.95 -14.71 -31.72
#